data_AF-A0A8T9ZFJ8-F1
#
_entry.id   AF-A0A8T9ZFJ8-F1
#
_cell.length_a   1.000
_cell.length_b   1.000
_cell.length_c   1.000
_cell.angle_alpha   90.00
_cell.angle_beta   90.00
_cell.angle_gamma   90.00
#
_symmetry.space_group_name_H-M   'P 1'
#
loop_
_entity.id
_entity.type
_entity.pdbx_description
1 polymer ?
#
loop_
_entity_poly.entity_id
_entity_poly.type
_entity_poly.pdbx_seq_one_letter_code
_entity_poly.pdbx_strand_id
1 'polypeptide(L)'
;MSDNYRSRTERNHVKNQKQETNTEKKPKKKGSFFKKFLIGCLLLGIVGLVAGVSAFFVMVKDAPKLDKSKLVNPLSTKFLDKNGNFFYEYGAEKRTHVTYDQIPKVVENAFLATEDSRFYDHNGIDFKRTTKAVMENVTGGFGSQGGSTITQQVVKNYFLTMDKTAKRKVQEWYLSYKLEQQYSKHEILEMYLNKINLGNRSYGIATAAKKYYDKDLKDLQLHEAAMLAGLPQGPNIYDPTKPDNVERATQRRNVVLSLMNRHGYITKDEMNNAMKISVTEGLQPSSEVTEMKYQAFLDAVVKEVEKEYPDVNIGSDGLTIHTTLDQDAQDHADKIMDGNLIKYPNDQFQGSFVFMDTQSGEVRAIGAGRKESKSTFKGHNMATDLKRQVGSTMKPIFDYGPAIENLQWSTYHQLNDSEYTYSNGKKIRNATNSYKGDVSLREALKKSLNIPALKTAQAVGLPKSQAFAEGLGMTFKDGKTYESTAIGSNDSSPLQVAGAYAAFGNGGNYNKPHFVKEVIFPDGKKKSFKPKEQRAMQDYTAYMVTDVLRDVVKPGAGGTGPTAYVPGIDVAGKTGTQNFDEDVIKKYGIPADANRDSWFAGYTPQYTMAVWTGYEKNGPENYISDRYTRIAQQMFQVMMSKFATDKSRFERPSSVQELNGELYVKGAKKDAVKQIKVDAPSGLNVTFDGASTVTLNWSGPAEVDAYAASYKATDGSSGSLSINGTTATLGGIKPGVTYSFSVVAKKGTGTSPAVGASFTAPGGTPDAKKTEEEAKKKAEEDAKKKADEEAQKKANEDKLKQEEAKKKAEEEQRKQQEQQQQEQQRKQQEEAQKKADEEARKRAEEEAKKKAEEDAKRKAEEDARKKAEEDAKKQQEQQQNTGEDTPHADGNVVTTES
;
A
#
# COMPACT_ATOMS: atom_id res chain seq x y z
N MET A 1 -99.73 -80.64 -7.03
CA MET A 1 -99.01 -81.48 -6.06
C MET A 1 -97.53 -81.23 -6.30
N SER A 2 -96.84 -80.58 -5.35
CA SER A 2 -96.11 -81.20 -4.21
C SER A 2 -94.62 -81.22 -4.56
N ASP A 3 -93.80 -80.40 -3.88
CA ASP A 3 -92.91 -80.86 -2.79
C ASP A 3 -91.57 -81.36 -3.36
N ASN A 4 -90.38 -81.17 -2.80
CA ASN A 4 -89.97 -80.62 -1.51
C ASN A 4 -88.47 -80.27 -1.55
N TYR A 5 -88.09 -79.49 -0.55
CA TYR A 5 -86.78 -79.00 -0.12
C TYR A 5 -85.59 -79.97 -0.05
N ARG A 6 -84.35 -79.40 -0.15
CA ARG A 6 -83.19 -79.41 0.80
C ARG A 6 -81.89 -79.06 0.02
N SER A 7 -80.75 -78.59 0.58
CA SER A 7 -80.37 -77.96 1.86
C SER A 7 -79.16 -76.99 1.67
N ARG A 8 -78.75 -76.26 2.72
CA ARG A 8 -77.71 -75.18 2.70
C ARG A 8 -76.25 -75.66 2.50
N THR A 9 -75.97 -76.96 2.61
CA THR A 9 -74.64 -77.56 2.37
C THR A 9 -74.38 -77.87 0.88
N GLU A 10 -75.41 -77.98 0.04
CA GLU A 10 -75.26 -78.19 -1.41
C GLU A 10 -74.92 -76.90 -2.18
N ARG A 11 -75.15 -75.73 -1.57
CA ARG A 11 -74.80 -74.43 -2.17
C ARG A 11 -73.30 -74.10 -2.12
N ASN A 12 -72.53 -74.77 -1.26
CA ASN A 12 -71.09 -74.53 -1.11
C ASN A 12 -70.20 -75.46 -1.94
N HIS A 13 -70.72 -76.49 -2.61
CA HIS A 13 -69.92 -77.41 -3.43
C HIS A 13 -69.89 -77.11 -4.93
N VAL A 14 -70.74 -76.20 -5.44
CA VAL A 14 -70.69 -75.78 -6.87
C VAL A 14 -69.74 -74.59 -7.11
N LYS A 15 -69.17 -74.01 -6.03
CA LYS A 15 -68.29 -72.82 -6.13
C LYS A 15 -66.80 -73.11 -6.39
N ASN A 16 -66.35 -74.37 -6.37
CA ASN A 16 -64.90 -74.69 -6.33
C ASN A 16 -64.38 -75.63 -7.45
N GLN A 17 -65.04 -75.75 -8.62
CA GLN A 17 -64.51 -76.67 -9.65
C GLN A 17 -64.52 -76.20 -11.12
N LYS A 18 -64.70 -74.91 -11.41
CA LYS A 18 -64.46 -74.38 -12.76
C LYS A 18 -63.95 -72.95 -12.71
N GLN A 19 -62.64 -72.77 -12.55
CA GLN A 19 -61.96 -71.56 -13.01
C GLN A 19 -60.43 -71.76 -13.08
N GLU A 20 -59.99 -72.56 -14.05
CA GLU A 20 -58.69 -72.35 -14.67
C GLU A 20 -58.87 -72.13 -16.18
N THR A 21 -58.37 -70.97 -16.61
CA THR A 21 -57.93 -70.58 -17.95
C THR A 21 -58.94 -70.65 -19.11
N ASN A 22 -59.57 -69.50 -19.40
CA ASN A 22 -59.36 -68.87 -20.72
C ASN A 22 -59.78 -67.39 -20.77
N THR A 23 -58.92 -66.61 -21.39
CA THR A 23 -58.93 -65.15 -21.55
C THR A 23 -59.93 -64.70 -22.61
N GLU A 24 -60.87 -63.81 -22.25
CA GLU A 24 -61.54 -62.92 -23.22
C GLU A 24 -61.63 -61.47 -22.68
N LYS A 25 -61.27 -60.54 -23.55
CA LYS A 25 -61.03 -59.11 -23.29
C LYS A 25 -62.34 -58.34 -23.14
N LYS A 26 -62.54 -57.67 -21.99
CA LYS A 26 -63.53 -56.58 -21.85
C LYS A 26 -63.05 -55.31 -22.58
N PRO A 27 -63.92 -54.54 -23.25
CA PRO A 27 -63.55 -53.27 -23.85
C PRO A 27 -63.20 -52.27 -22.74
N LYS A 28 -61.96 -51.78 -22.76
CA LYS A 28 -61.49 -50.68 -21.89
C LYS A 28 -62.38 -49.46 -22.15
N LYS A 29 -63.05 -48.93 -21.11
CA LYS A 29 -63.62 -47.57 -21.14
C LYS A 29 -62.51 -46.58 -21.53
N LYS A 30 -62.50 -46.16 -22.80
CA LYS A 30 -61.67 -45.06 -23.31
C LYS A 30 -62.23 -43.75 -22.75
N GLY A 31 -61.79 -43.39 -21.54
CA GLY A 31 -62.17 -42.14 -20.88
C GLY A 31 -61.21 -41.68 -19.78
N SER A 32 -59.99 -42.21 -19.74
CA SER A 32 -59.03 -41.91 -18.65
C SER A 32 -57.66 -41.41 -19.12
N PHE A 33 -57.27 -41.58 -20.39
CA PHE A 33 -55.94 -41.17 -20.83
C PHE A 33 -55.85 -39.64 -20.97
N PHE A 34 -56.84 -38.99 -21.58
CA PHE A 34 -56.88 -37.52 -21.70
C PHE A 34 -56.99 -36.81 -20.34
N LYS A 35 -57.77 -37.37 -19.40
CA LYS A 35 -57.87 -36.85 -18.02
C LYS A 35 -56.57 -37.05 -17.23
N LYS A 36 -55.90 -38.20 -17.36
CA LYS A 36 -54.58 -38.46 -16.76
C LYS A 36 -53.48 -37.61 -17.40
N PHE A 37 -53.57 -37.34 -18.70
CA PHE A 37 -52.69 -36.44 -19.42
C PHE A 37 -52.87 -35.00 -18.95
N LEU A 38 -54.11 -34.49 -18.86
CA LEU A 38 -54.39 -33.16 -18.30
C LEU A 38 -53.98 -33.02 -16.84
N ILE A 39 -54.23 -34.02 -15.99
CA ILE A 39 -53.75 -34.04 -14.60
C ILE A 39 -52.21 -34.10 -14.56
N GLY A 40 -51.59 -34.85 -15.46
CA GLY A 40 -50.13 -34.89 -15.61
C GLY A 40 -49.56 -33.54 -16.04
N CYS A 41 -50.17 -32.86 -17.01
CA CYS A 41 -49.81 -31.50 -17.41
C CYS A 41 -50.04 -30.48 -16.30
N LEU A 42 -51.12 -30.61 -15.52
CA LEU A 42 -51.40 -29.76 -14.38
C LEU A 42 -50.38 -29.97 -13.26
N LEU A 43 -50.05 -31.23 -12.93
CA LEU A 43 -49.03 -31.56 -11.93
C LEU A 43 -47.64 -31.10 -12.38
N LEU A 44 -47.29 -31.29 -13.65
CA LEU A 44 -46.06 -30.73 -14.23
C LEU A 44 -46.05 -29.19 -14.19
N GLY A 45 -47.21 -28.56 -14.44
CA GLY A 45 -47.40 -27.12 -14.30
C GLY A 45 -47.20 -26.63 -12.87
N ILE A 46 -47.75 -27.35 -11.88
CA ILE A 46 -47.58 -27.04 -10.45
C ILE A 46 -46.13 -27.25 -10.02
N VAL A 47 -45.50 -28.35 -10.41
CA VAL A 47 -44.07 -28.61 -10.12
C VAL A 47 -43.19 -27.52 -10.76
N GLY A 48 -43.49 -27.13 -12.01
CA GLY A 48 -42.83 -26.02 -12.69
C GLY A 48 -43.04 -24.68 -11.97
N LEU A 49 -44.25 -24.42 -11.48
CA LEU A 49 -44.58 -23.22 -10.71
C LEU A 49 -43.81 -23.20 -9.38
N VAL A 50 -43.81 -24.29 -8.62
CA VAL A 50 -43.09 -24.41 -7.35
C VAL A 50 -41.59 -24.27 -7.55
N ALA A 51 -41.02 -24.92 -8.57
CA ALA A 51 -39.62 -24.77 -8.93
C ALA A 51 -39.29 -23.33 -9.33
N GLY A 52 -40.16 -22.67 -10.11
CA GLY A 52 -40.01 -21.28 -10.54
C GLY A 52 -40.07 -20.28 -9.37
N VAL A 53 -41.03 -20.45 -8.46
CA VAL A 53 -41.16 -19.62 -7.25
C VAL A 53 -39.97 -19.84 -6.32
N SER A 54 -39.52 -21.08 -6.13
CA SER A 54 -38.33 -21.40 -5.33
C SER A 54 -37.07 -20.75 -5.91
N ALA A 55 -36.88 -20.87 -7.23
CA ALA A 55 -35.77 -20.23 -7.93
C ALA A 55 -35.83 -18.70 -7.80
N PHE A 56 -37.02 -18.09 -7.90
CA PHE A 56 -37.22 -16.66 -7.68
C PHE A 56 -36.75 -16.23 -6.29
N PHE A 57 -37.23 -16.88 -5.22
CA PHE A 57 -36.82 -16.57 -3.84
C PHE A 57 -35.31 -16.73 -3.62
N VAL A 58 -34.71 -17.79 -4.17
CA VAL A 58 -33.25 -18.00 -4.11
C VAL A 58 -32.48 -16.89 -4.83
N MET A 59 -32.99 -16.38 -5.96
CA MET A 59 -32.34 -15.30 -6.70
C MET A 59 -32.46 -13.94 -6.00
N VAL A 60 -33.58 -13.66 -5.31
CA VAL A 60 -33.82 -12.37 -4.64
C VAL A 60 -33.36 -12.32 -3.18
N LYS A 61 -33.04 -13.44 -2.54
CA LYS A 61 -32.60 -13.47 -1.13
C LYS A 61 -31.38 -12.56 -0.86
N ASP A 62 -30.47 -12.49 -1.82
CA ASP A 62 -29.25 -11.67 -1.75
C ASP A 62 -29.42 -10.32 -2.45
N ALA A 63 -30.66 -9.90 -2.75
CA ALA A 63 -30.89 -8.59 -3.38
C ALA A 63 -30.51 -7.48 -2.40
N PRO A 64 -29.81 -6.42 -2.86
CA PRO A 64 -29.45 -5.29 -2.02
C PRO A 64 -30.70 -4.58 -1.49
N LYS A 65 -30.61 -4.01 -0.29
CA LYS A 65 -31.69 -3.21 0.28
C LYS A 65 -31.80 -1.86 -0.46
N LEU A 66 -33.03 -1.37 -0.62
CA LEU A 66 -33.28 0.00 -1.08
C LEU A 66 -32.87 0.96 0.04
N ASP A 67 -31.69 1.57 -0.12
CA ASP A 67 -31.13 2.54 0.80
C ASP A 67 -31.32 3.95 0.23
N LYS A 68 -32.08 4.80 0.95
CA LYS A 68 -32.38 6.16 0.53
C LYS A 68 -31.13 7.02 0.37
N SER A 69 -30.07 6.76 1.14
CA SER A 69 -28.80 7.50 1.06
C SER A 69 -28.07 7.27 -0.26
N LYS A 70 -28.33 6.13 -0.92
CA LYS A 70 -27.76 5.83 -2.24
C LYS A 70 -28.46 6.54 -3.39
N LEU A 71 -29.67 7.06 -3.16
CA LEU A 71 -30.48 7.77 -4.16
C LEU A 71 -30.05 9.25 -4.33
N VAL A 72 -29.07 9.72 -3.55
CA VAL A 72 -28.52 11.07 -3.67
C VAL A 72 -27.52 11.13 -4.83
N ASN A 73 -27.38 12.31 -5.44
CA ASN A 73 -26.50 12.50 -6.60
C ASN A 73 -25.05 12.12 -6.27
N PRO A 74 -24.41 11.25 -7.06
CA PRO A 74 -23.02 10.91 -6.84
C PRO A 74 -22.14 12.14 -7.11
N LEU A 75 -21.20 12.37 -6.22
CA LEU A 75 -20.28 13.49 -6.22
C LEU A 75 -18.89 13.03 -6.69
N SER A 76 -18.17 13.91 -7.37
CA SER A 76 -16.77 13.71 -7.73
C SER A 76 -15.86 13.76 -6.49
N THR A 77 -14.82 12.95 -6.51
CA THR A 77 -13.73 13.00 -5.53
C THR A 77 -12.67 14.00 -5.97
N LYS A 78 -12.21 14.84 -5.03
CA LYS A 78 -11.13 15.80 -5.23
C LYS A 78 -9.83 15.27 -4.64
N PHE A 79 -8.74 15.37 -5.39
CA PHE A 79 -7.40 15.03 -4.94
C PHE A 79 -6.56 16.29 -4.73
N LEU A 80 -5.94 16.35 -3.56
CA LEU A 80 -5.04 17.41 -3.14
C LEU A 80 -3.63 16.85 -2.94
N ASP A 81 -2.61 17.63 -3.31
CA ASP A 81 -1.20 17.26 -3.14
C ASP A 81 -0.74 17.40 -1.67
N LYS A 82 0.55 17.13 -1.41
CA LYS A 82 1.12 17.20 -0.05
C LYS A 82 0.97 18.57 0.63
N ASN A 83 0.81 19.66 -0.15
CA ASN A 83 0.68 21.04 0.30
C ASN A 83 -0.80 21.48 0.41
N GLY A 84 -1.75 20.60 0.05
CA GLY A 84 -3.16 20.92 0.02
C GLY A 84 -3.64 21.59 -1.27
N ASN A 85 -2.82 21.61 -2.33
CA ASN A 85 -3.25 22.16 -3.60
C ASN A 85 -4.09 21.13 -4.36
N PHE A 86 -5.25 21.55 -4.84
CA PHE A 86 -6.06 20.75 -5.76
C PHE A 86 -5.30 20.51 -7.07
N PHE A 87 -5.24 19.26 -7.52
CA PHE A 87 -4.61 18.91 -8.80
C PHE A 87 -5.46 18.04 -9.71
N TYR A 88 -6.44 17.31 -9.17
CA TYR A 88 -7.30 16.45 -9.98
C TYR A 88 -8.68 16.19 -9.34
N GLU A 89 -9.70 16.07 -10.18
CA GLU A 89 -11.06 15.69 -9.79
C GLU A 89 -11.46 14.44 -10.56
N TYR A 90 -11.84 13.38 -9.85
CA TYR A 90 -12.20 12.08 -10.40
C TYR A 90 -13.64 11.73 -10.10
N GLY A 91 -14.32 11.15 -11.09
CA GLY A 91 -15.69 10.68 -10.93
C GLY A 91 -16.72 11.64 -11.49
N ALA A 92 -17.92 11.62 -10.91
CA ALA A 92 -19.09 12.32 -11.41
C ALA A 92 -18.92 13.86 -11.36
N GLU A 93 -18.63 14.47 -12.51
CA GLU A 93 -18.54 15.93 -12.69
C GLU A 93 -19.78 16.68 -12.15
N LYS A 94 -19.60 17.95 -11.76
CA LYS A 94 -20.62 18.87 -11.18
C LYS A 94 -22.03 18.58 -11.70
N ARG A 95 -22.82 17.82 -10.94
CA ARG A 95 -24.21 17.53 -11.29
C ARG A 95 -25.10 18.65 -10.77
N THR A 96 -25.87 19.25 -11.67
CA THR A 96 -26.98 20.11 -11.26
C THR A 96 -28.17 19.21 -10.94
N HIS A 97 -28.53 19.12 -9.66
CA HIS A 97 -29.76 18.45 -9.26
C HIS A 97 -30.96 19.23 -9.78
N VAL A 98 -31.92 18.53 -10.37
CA VAL A 98 -33.21 19.10 -10.76
C VAL A 98 -34.35 18.36 -10.10
N THR A 99 -35.33 19.10 -9.61
CA THR A 99 -36.59 18.54 -9.11
C THR A 99 -37.54 18.27 -10.28
N TYR A 100 -38.56 17.41 -10.09
CA TYR A 100 -39.56 17.13 -11.11
C TYR A 100 -40.19 18.41 -11.71
N ASP A 101 -40.55 19.39 -10.87
CA ASP A 101 -41.18 20.65 -11.31
C ASP A 101 -40.30 21.51 -12.22
N GLN A 102 -38.99 21.28 -12.21
CA GLN A 102 -38.03 21.98 -13.09
C GLN A 102 -37.88 21.28 -14.45
N ILE A 103 -38.47 20.10 -14.64
CA ILE A 103 -38.38 19.31 -15.88
C ILE A 103 -39.49 19.77 -16.84
N PRO A 104 -39.16 20.39 -17.97
CA PRO A 104 -40.17 20.86 -18.90
C PRO A 104 -40.87 19.70 -19.60
N LYS A 105 -42.14 19.92 -19.97
CA LYS A 105 -42.97 18.85 -20.56
C LYS A 105 -42.38 18.27 -21.84
N VAL A 106 -41.68 19.08 -22.63
CA VAL A 106 -40.99 18.60 -23.86
C VAL A 106 -39.89 17.60 -23.55
N VAL A 107 -39.15 17.79 -22.45
CA VAL A 107 -38.08 16.88 -22.00
C VAL A 107 -38.71 15.60 -21.46
N GLU A 108 -39.68 15.72 -20.56
CA GLU A 108 -40.42 14.57 -20.02
C GLU A 108 -40.99 13.72 -21.16
N ASN A 109 -41.76 14.32 -22.07
CA ASN A 109 -42.40 13.62 -23.17
C ASN A 109 -41.38 12.93 -24.11
N ALA A 110 -40.22 13.54 -24.36
CA ALA A 110 -39.19 12.95 -25.22
C ALA A 110 -38.59 11.67 -24.61
N PHE A 111 -38.28 11.70 -23.31
CA PHE A 111 -37.77 10.53 -22.59
C PHE A 111 -38.85 9.46 -22.41
N LEU A 112 -40.08 9.83 -22.05
CA LEU A 112 -41.19 8.88 -21.94
C LEU A 112 -41.47 8.19 -23.28
N ALA A 113 -41.57 8.94 -24.38
CA ALA A 113 -41.84 8.37 -25.71
C ALA A 113 -40.81 7.32 -26.13
N THR A 114 -39.55 7.50 -25.73
CA THR A 114 -38.41 6.68 -26.16
C THR A 114 -38.12 5.52 -25.23
N GLU A 115 -38.11 5.77 -23.92
CA GLU A 115 -37.66 4.82 -22.91
C GLU A 115 -38.82 4.02 -22.32
N ASP A 116 -39.99 4.65 -22.12
CA ASP A 116 -41.11 4.04 -21.39
C ASP A 116 -42.45 4.76 -21.59
N SER A 117 -43.10 4.57 -22.75
CA SER A 117 -44.28 5.37 -23.13
C SER A 117 -45.54 5.11 -22.29
N ARG A 118 -45.55 4.04 -21.49
CA ARG A 118 -46.60 3.70 -20.53
C ARG A 118 -46.09 3.76 -19.09
N PHE A 119 -45.09 4.59 -18.83
CA PHE A 119 -44.46 4.73 -17.52
C PHE A 119 -45.48 4.93 -16.40
N TYR A 120 -46.50 5.76 -16.62
CA TYR A 120 -47.54 6.03 -15.62
C TYR A 120 -48.58 4.91 -15.45
N ASP A 121 -48.63 3.93 -16.36
CA ASP A 121 -49.67 2.89 -16.37
C ASP A 121 -49.25 1.58 -15.66
N HIS A 122 -47.96 1.37 -15.40
CA HIS A 122 -47.43 0.10 -14.88
C HIS A 122 -46.77 0.24 -13.50
N ASN A 123 -46.60 -0.88 -12.78
CA ASN A 123 -46.00 -0.92 -11.43
C ASN A 123 -44.56 -1.48 -11.44
N GLY A 124 -43.61 -0.71 -11.98
CA GLY A 124 -42.18 -1.07 -12.06
C GLY A 124 -41.78 -1.86 -13.29
N ILE A 125 -42.65 -2.73 -13.79
CA ILE A 125 -42.40 -3.58 -14.97
C ILE A 125 -43.57 -3.44 -15.94
N ASP A 126 -43.26 -3.16 -17.20
CA ASP A 126 -44.24 -3.25 -18.26
C ASP A 126 -44.29 -4.68 -18.81
N PHE A 127 -45.23 -5.48 -18.30
CA PHE A 127 -45.40 -6.87 -18.72
C PHE A 127 -45.71 -7.02 -20.20
N LYS A 128 -46.55 -6.15 -20.81
CA LYS A 128 -46.89 -6.29 -22.23
C LYS A 128 -45.67 -6.03 -23.11
N ARG A 129 -44.85 -5.02 -22.76
CA ARG A 129 -43.60 -4.73 -23.49
C ARG A 129 -42.54 -5.79 -23.24
N THR A 130 -42.41 -6.27 -22.01
CA THR A 130 -41.44 -7.32 -21.63
C THR A 130 -41.76 -8.63 -22.37
N THR A 131 -43.02 -9.09 -22.36
CA THR A 131 -43.43 -10.32 -23.07
C THR A 131 -43.24 -10.17 -24.57
N LYS A 132 -43.60 -9.03 -25.16
CA LYS A 132 -43.36 -8.74 -26.58
C LYS A 132 -41.86 -8.81 -26.92
N ALA A 133 -41.00 -8.16 -26.12
CA ALA A 133 -39.56 -8.18 -26.33
C ALA A 133 -38.97 -9.59 -26.18
N VAL A 134 -39.48 -10.44 -25.29
CA VAL A 134 -39.05 -11.84 -25.16
C VAL A 134 -39.46 -12.66 -26.38
N MET A 135 -40.68 -12.46 -26.91
CA MET A 135 -41.16 -13.16 -28.12
C MET A 135 -40.42 -12.74 -29.39
N GLU A 136 -40.06 -11.47 -29.51
CA GLU A 136 -39.30 -10.94 -30.65
C GLU A 136 -37.81 -11.35 -30.62
N ASN A 137 -37.29 -11.79 -29.46
CA ASN A 137 -35.88 -12.15 -29.26
C ASN A 137 -35.66 -13.63 -28.93
N VAL A 138 -36.53 -14.56 -29.35
CA VAL A 138 -36.39 -16.01 -29.04
C VAL A 138 -35.08 -16.62 -29.59
N THR A 139 -34.38 -15.95 -30.51
CA THR A 139 -33.03 -16.33 -30.99
C THR A 139 -31.88 -15.50 -30.38
N GLY A 140 -32.16 -14.45 -29.62
CA GLY A 140 -31.19 -13.59 -28.94
C GLY A 140 -31.14 -13.84 -27.44
N GLY A 141 -29.95 -13.84 -26.83
CA GLY A 141 -29.79 -14.13 -25.40
C GLY A 141 -30.68 -13.30 -24.46
N PHE A 142 -31.01 -13.88 -23.29
CA PHE A 142 -31.86 -13.27 -22.27
C PHE A 142 -31.33 -11.88 -21.85
N GLY A 143 -32.11 -10.81 -22.10
CA GLY A 143 -31.74 -9.42 -21.77
C GLY A 143 -31.37 -8.51 -22.95
N SER A 144 -31.83 -8.81 -24.16
CA SER A 144 -31.74 -7.94 -25.35
C SER A 144 -32.44 -6.59 -25.15
N GLN A 145 -31.94 -5.58 -25.87
CA GLN A 145 -32.41 -4.19 -25.83
C GLN A 145 -33.89 -4.07 -26.24
N GLY A 146 -34.67 -3.25 -25.52
CA GLY A 146 -36.03 -2.84 -25.93
C GLY A 146 -37.16 -3.07 -24.93
N GLY A 147 -36.93 -3.84 -23.85
CA GLY A 147 -38.00 -4.22 -22.90
C GLY A 147 -38.01 -3.52 -21.53
N SER A 148 -37.01 -2.69 -21.19
CA SER A 148 -36.83 -2.21 -19.80
C SER A 148 -37.50 -0.87 -19.50
N THR A 149 -38.10 -0.73 -18.33
CA THR A 149 -38.79 0.48 -17.83
C THR A 149 -37.83 1.52 -17.27
N ILE A 150 -38.28 2.77 -17.12
CA ILE A 150 -37.49 3.81 -16.45
C ILE A 150 -37.13 3.38 -15.01
N THR A 151 -38.09 2.81 -14.28
CA THR A 151 -37.89 2.28 -12.92
C THR A 151 -36.82 1.20 -12.87
N GLN A 152 -36.83 0.28 -13.84
CA GLN A 152 -35.79 -0.74 -14.00
C GLN A 152 -34.41 -0.13 -14.25
N GLN A 153 -34.35 0.96 -15.03
CA GLN A 153 -33.11 1.68 -15.27
C GLN A 153 -32.60 2.39 -14.01
N VAL A 154 -33.47 3.00 -13.21
CA VAL A 154 -33.11 3.58 -11.91
C VAL A 154 -32.52 2.50 -11.00
N VAL A 155 -33.20 1.37 -10.82
CA VAL A 155 -32.72 0.27 -9.99
C VAL A 155 -31.35 -0.23 -10.45
N LYS A 156 -31.19 -0.43 -11.75
CA LYS A 156 -29.92 -0.85 -12.35
C LYS A 156 -28.79 0.15 -12.09
N ASN A 157 -29.08 1.46 -12.13
CA ASN A 157 -28.08 2.51 -11.98
C ASN A 157 -27.71 2.83 -10.53
N TYR A 158 -28.55 2.45 -9.55
CA TYR A 158 -28.36 2.80 -8.13
C TYR A 158 -28.02 1.61 -7.22
N PHE A 159 -28.51 0.41 -7.53
CA PHE A 159 -28.46 -0.71 -6.58
C PHE A 159 -27.78 -1.98 -7.10
N LEU A 160 -27.63 -2.16 -8.42
CA LEU A 160 -27.16 -3.42 -8.99
C LEU A 160 -25.82 -3.26 -9.72
N THR A 161 -25.06 -4.37 -9.80
CA THR A 161 -23.83 -4.45 -10.61
C THR A 161 -24.15 -4.50 -12.10
N MET A 162 -23.16 -4.27 -12.96
CA MET A 162 -23.34 -4.24 -14.43
C MET A 162 -23.39 -5.64 -15.09
N ASP A 163 -23.33 -6.73 -14.31
CA ASP A 163 -23.22 -8.10 -14.84
C ASP A 163 -24.52 -8.57 -15.52
N LYS A 164 -24.48 -8.99 -16.79
CA LYS A 164 -25.69 -9.42 -17.52
C LYS A 164 -26.12 -10.86 -17.18
N THR A 165 -26.58 -11.10 -15.95
CA THR A 165 -27.07 -12.42 -15.50
C THR A 165 -28.60 -12.47 -15.30
N ALA A 166 -29.18 -13.67 -15.39
CA ALA A 166 -30.61 -13.89 -15.12
C ALA A 166 -30.96 -13.55 -13.66
N LYS A 167 -30.08 -13.91 -12.69
CA LYS A 167 -30.22 -13.54 -11.27
C LYS A 167 -30.34 -12.02 -11.12
N ARG A 168 -29.41 -11.26 -11.71
CA ARG A 168 -29.46 -9.78 -11.67
C ARG A 168 -30.78 -9.25 -12.26
N LYS A 169 -31.26 -9.80 -13.38
CA LYS A 169 -32.50 -9.32 -14.01
C LYS A 169 -33.75 -9.60 -13.15
N VAL A 170 -33.81 -10.74 -12.47
CA VAL A 170 -34.88 -11.04 -11.50
C VAL A 170 -34.81 -10.09 -10.29
N GLN A 171 -33.61 -9.80 -9.79
CA GLN A 171 -33.41 -8.80 -8.74
C GLN A 171 -33.83 -7.39 -9.19
N GLU A 172 -33.53 -7.01 -10.44
CA GLU A 172 -33.96 -5.75 -11.05
C GLU A 172 -35.49 -5.63 -11.06
N TRP A 173 -36.20 -6.68 -11.47
CA TRP A 173 -37.66 -6.74 -11.43
C TRP A 173 -38.22 -6.59 -10.02
N TYR A 174 -37.70 -7.36 -9.08
CA TYR A 174 -38.12 -7.33 -7.67
C TYR A 174 -37.91 -5.94 -7.05
N LEU A 175 -36.72 -5.37 -7.23
CA LEU A 175 -36.37 -4.04 -6.70
C LEU A 175 -37.15 -2.93 -7.41
N SER A 176 -37.48 -3.05 -8.69
CA SER A 176 -38.29 -2.05 -9.42
C SER A 176 -39.71 -1.98 -8.86
N TYR A 177 -40.30 -3.15 -8.61
CA TYR A 177 -41.59 -3.22 -7.93
C TYR A 177 -41.52 -2.60 -6.53
N LYS A 178 -40.49 -2.94 -5.74
CA LYS A 178 -40.29 -2.38 -4.40
C LYS A 178 -40.06 -0.86 -4.41
N LEU A 179 -39.32 -0.35 -5.39
CA LEU A 179 -39.03 1.09 -5.53
C LEU A 179 -40.33 1.87 -5.76
N GLU A 180 -41.21 1.39 -6.64
CA GLU A 180 -42.51 2.02 -6.90
C GLU A 180 -43.53 1.89 -5.76
N GLN A 181 -43.32 0.98 -4.81
CA GLN A 181 -44.12 0.97 -3.57
C GLN A 181 -43.67 2.05 -2.58
N GLN A 182 -42.46 2.60 -2.75
CA GLN A 182 -41.85 3.55 -1.82
C GLN A 182 -41.75 4.98 -2.37
N TYR A 183 -41.79 5.14 -3.68
CA TYR A 183 -41.58 6.40 -4.38
C TYR A 183 -42.63 6.60 -5.48
N SER A 184 -43.08 7.83 -5.64
CA SER A 184 -43.98 8.24 -6.72
C SER A 184 -43.31 8.17 -8.09
N LYS A 185 -44.13 8.14 -9.14
CA LYS A 185 -43.63 8.17 -10.53
C LYS A 185 -42.79 9.42 -10.83
N HIS A 186 -43.17 10.56 -10.27
CA HIS A 186 -42.43 11.81 -10.43
C HIS A 186 -41.05 11.72 -9.79
N GLU A 187 -40.95 11.22 -8.55
CA GLU A 187 -39.66 11.01 -7.87
C GLU A 187 -38.78 10.03 -8.64
N ILE A 188 -39.34 8.95 -9.20
CA ILE A 188 -38.57 7.97 -9.97
C ILE A 188 -38.06 8.57 -11.28
N LEU A 189 -38.88 9.35 -11.97
CA LEU A 189 -38.47 10.05 -13.19
C LEU A 189 -37.40 11.10 -12.88
N GLU A 190 -37.52 11.81 -11.77
CA GLU A 190 -36.50 12.73 -11.25
C GLU A 190 -35.17 11.98 -10.98
N MET A 191 -35.21 10.87 -10.24
CA MET A 191 -34.02 10.02 -9.99
C MET A 191 -33.37 9.55 -11.28
N TYR A 192 -34.18 9.15 -12.28
CA TYR A 192 -33.70 8.73 -13.59
C TYR A 192 -33.00 9.87 -14.32
N LEU A 193 -33.67 11.00 -14.48
CA LEU A 193 -33.17 12.16 -15.22
C LEU A 193 -31.99 12.85 -14.54
N ASN A 194 -31.80 12.71 -13.23
CA ASN A 194 -30.59 13.18 -12.53
C ASN A 194 -29.39 12.22 -12.65
N LYS A 195 -29.63 10.93 -12.96
CA LYS A 195 -28.59 9.89 -12.93
C LYS A 195 -28.13 9.44 -14.31
N ILE A 196 -29.03 9.45 -15.30
CA ILE A 196 -28.80 8.82 -16.60
C ILE A 196 -27.55 9.38 -17.29
N ASN A 197 -26.75 8.48 -17.90
CA ASN A 197 -25.58 8.86 -18.68
C ASN A 197 -26.03 9.31 -20.08
N LEU A 198 -25.74 10.56 -20.42
CA LEU A 198 -26.10 11.18 -21.69
C LEU A 198 -24.89 11.49 -22.56
N GLY A 199 -23.69 10.94 -22.28
CA GLY A 199 -22.52 11.15 -23.14
C GLY A 199 -21.84 12.49 -22.85
N ASN A 200 -20.72 12.78 -23.50
CA ASN A 200 -19.90 13.98 -23.22
C ASN A 200 -19.62 14.22 -21.71
N ARG A 201 -19.39 13.14 -20.96
CA ARG A 201 -19.27 13.10 -19.47
C ARG A 201 -20.44 13.80 -18.75
N SER A 202 -21.62 13.82 -19.35
CA SER A 202 -22.85 14.40 -18.80
C SER A 202 -23.67 13.30 -18.15
N TYR A 203 -23.75 13.34 -16.82
CA TYR A 203 -24.69 12.53 -16.07
C TYR A 203 -25.77 13.44 -15.52
N GLY A 204 -27.01 13.12 -15.87
CA GLY A 204 -28.17 13.93 -15.59
C GLY A 204 -28.49 14.94 -16.69
N ILE A 205 -29.79 15.21 -16.87
CA ILE A 205 -30.32 15.97 -17.99
C ILE A 205 -29.95 17.46 -17.95
N ALA A 206 -29.89 18.07 -16.76
CA ALA A 206 -29.50 19.47 -16.60
C ALA A 206 -28.03 19.69 -16.95
N THR A 207 -27.16 18.79 -16.48
CA THR A 207 -25.73 18.76 -16.86
C THR A 207 -25.57 18.62 -18.37
N ALA A 208 -26.35 17.72 -19.00
CA ALA A 208 -26.32 17.52 -20.44
C ALA A 208 -26.82 18.74 -21.22
N ALA A 209 -27.92 19.36 -20.80
CA ALA A 209 -28.44 20.57 -21.42
C ALA A 209 -27.39 21.70 -21.41
N LYS A 210 -26.73 21.90 -20.25
CA LYS A 210 -25.66 22.89 -20.11
C LYS A 210 -24.43 22.55 -20.95
N LYS A 211 -24.00 21.29 -20.98
CA LYS A 211 -22.81 20.88 -21.74
C LYS A 211 -23.00 20.83 -23.25
N TYR A 212 -24.15 20.31 -23.70
CA TYR A 212 -24.42 20.18 -25.12
C TYR A 212 -24.86 21.50 -25.73
N TYR A 213 -25.65 22.32 -25.04
CA TYR A 213 -26.30 23.50 -25.63
C TYR A 213 -26.09 24.81 -24.87
N ASP A 214 -25.37 24.80 -23.73
CA ASP A 214 -25.24 25.93 -22.78
C ASP A 214 -26.58 26.46 -22.21
N LYS A 215 -27.62 25.61 -22.19
CA LYS A 215 -28.99 26.00 -21.80
C LYS A 215 -29.43 25.42 -20.46
N ASP A 216 -30.31 26.15 -19.78
CA ASP A 216 -31.13 25.60 -18.71
C ASP A 216 -32.24 24.71 -19.30
N LEU A 217 -32.79 23.78 -18.51
CA LEU A 217 -33.78 22.83 -19.01
C LEU A 217 -34.98 23.52 -19.66
N LYS A 218 -35.53 24.56 -19.02
CA LYS A 218 -36.69 25.33 -19.48
C LYS A 218 -36.52 25.94 -20.87
N ASP A 219 -35.28 26.14 -21.32
CA ASP A 219 -34.94 26.78 -22.58
C ASP A 219 -34.65 25.76 -23.70
N LEU A 220 -34.72 24.45 -23.40
CA LEU A 220 -34.53 23.40 -24.40
C LEU A 220 -35.68 23.35 -25.40
N GLN A 221 -35.33 23.30 -26.68
CA GLN A 221 -36.27 23.13 -27.77
C GLN A 221 -36.54 21.65 -28.08
N LEU A 222 -37.63 21.38 -28.80
CA LEU A 222 -38.07 20.02 -29.15
C LEU A 222 -36.96 19.16 -29.79
N HIS A 223 -36.19 19.73 -30.73
CA HIS A 223 -35.13 19.00 -31.42
C HIS A 223 -33.94 18.66 -30.49
N GLU A 224 -33.62 19.53 -29.54
CA GLU A 224 -32.57 19.35 -28.53
C GLU A 224 -33.01 18.31 -27.48
N ALA A 225 -34.23 18.43 -26.98
CA ALA A 225 -34.82 17.45 -26.06
C ALA A 225 -34.89 16.04 -26.68
N ALA A 226 -35.28 15.95 -27.95
CA ALA A 226 -35.28 14.69 -28.69
C ALA A 226 -33.87 14.12 -28.93
N MET A 227 -32.87 14.99 -29.15
CA MET A 227 -31.48 14.58 -29.24
C MET A 227 -31.00 13.98 -27.91
N LEU A 228 -31.18 14.71 -26.80
CA LEU A 228 -30.77 14.26 -25.47
C LEU A 228 -31.49 12.95 -25.05
N ALA A 229 -32.80 12.82 -25.33
CA ALA A 229 -33.55 11.59 -25.08
C ALA A 229 -33.12 10.40 -25.96
N GLY A 230 -32.40 10.65 -27.05
CA GLY A 230 -31.85 9.61 -27.92
C GLY A 230 -30.54 8.98 -27.39
N LEU A 231 -29.80 9.73 -26.55
CA LEU A 231 -28.46 9.36 -26.06
C LEU A 231 -28.41 8.13 -25.14
N PRO A 232 -29.37 7.87 -24.22
CA PRO A 232 -29.27 6.75 -23.28
C PRO A 232 -29.00 5.37 -23.90
N GLN A 233 -29.50 5.12 -25.11
CA GLN A 233 -29.28 3.86 -25.83
C GLN A 233 -27.79 3.63 -26.16
N GLY A 234 -27.04 4.69 -26.40
CA GLY A 234 -25.64 4.62 -26.82
C GLY A 234 -24.95 5.98 -26.66
N PRO A 235 -24.62 6.38 -25.42
CA PRO A 235 -24.24 7.77 -25.14
C PRO A 235 -23.00 8.23 -25.90
N ASN A 236 -22.04 7.32 -26.18
CA ASN A 236 -20.82 7.64 -26.90
C ASN A 236 -20.94 7.56 -28.43
N ILE A 237 -21.85 6.74 -28.95
CA ILE A 237 -22.03 6.47 -30.40
C ILE A 237 -23.07 7.38 -31.04
N TYR A 238 -23.97 7.94 -30.25
CA TYR A 238 -24.94 8.95 -30.67
C TYR A 238 -24.55 10.36 -30.25
N ASP A 239 -23.34 10.56 -29.72
CA ASP A 239 -22.83 11.87 -29.28
C ASP A 239 -22.56 12.77 -30.50
N PRO A 240 -23.38 13.83 -30.74
CA PRO A 240 -23.26 14.65 -31.94
C PRO A 240 -22.08 15.64 -31.89
N THR A 241 -21.37 15.77 -30.76
CA THR A 241 -20.13 16.59 -30.66
C THR A 241 -18.95 15.97 -31.42
N LYS A 242 -19.05 14.68 -31.75
CA LYS A 242 -18.04 13.95 -32.52
C LYS A 242 -18.45 13.90 -33.99
N PRO A 243 -17.62 14.41 -34.93
CA PRO A 243 -17.97 14.46 -36.35
C PRO A 243 -18.43 13.10 -36.92
N ASP A 244 -17.74 12.01 -36.56
CA ASP A 244 -18.04 10.64 -37.04
C ASP A 244 -19.39 10.07 -36.57
N ASN A 245 -20.05 10.75 -35.62
CA ASN A 245 -21.32 10.31 -35.04
C ASN A 245 -22.53 11.11 -35.53
N VAL A 246 -22.34 12.25 -36.19
CA VAL A 246 -23.41 13.19 -36.55
C VAL A 246 -24.55 12.51 -37.31
N GLU A 247 -24.23 11.62 -38.25
CA GLU A 247 -25.24 10.88 -39.01
C GLU A 247 -26.05 9.92 -38.11
N ARG A 248 -25.36 9.13 -37.28
CA ARG A 248 -26.01 8.20 -36.34
C ARG A 248 -26.87 8.93 -35.31
N ALA A 249 -26.36 10.06 -34.80
CA ALA A 249 -27.07 10.94 -33.89
C ALA A 249 -28.35 11.50 -34.54
N THR A 250 -28.28 11.94 -35.79
CA THR A 250 -29.43 12.43 -36.58
C THR A 250 -30.49 11.36 -36.72
N GLN A 251 -30.11 10.15 -37.16
CA GLN A 251 -31.02 9.02 -37.30
C GLN A 251 -31.68 8.69 -35.96
N ARG A 252 -30.91 8.65 -34.87
CA ARG A 252 -31.42 8.34 -33.53
C ARG A 252 -32.41 9.40 -33.02
N ARG A 253 -32.08 10.69 -33.15
CA ARG A 253 -32.97 11.81 -32.78
C ARG A 253 -34.27 11.79 -33.60
N ASN A 254 -34.21 11.43 -34.88
CA ASN A 254 -35.41 11.30 -35.72
C ASN A 254 -36.29 10.12 -35.30
N VAL A 255 -35.70 9.02 -34.81
CA VAL A 255 -36.48 7.93 -34.17
C VAL A 255 -37.22 8.47 -32.95
N VAL A 256 -36.57 9.24 -32.06
CA VAL A 256 -37.22 9.85 -30.89
C VAL A 256 -38.40 10.74 -31.30
N LEU A 257 -38.21 11.65 -32.26
CA LEU A 257 -39.28 12.51 -32.77
C LEU A 257 -40.46 11.71 -33.35
N SER A 258 -40.17 10.62 -34.07
CA SER A 258 -41.21 9.72 -34.61
C SER A 258 -41.99 9.01 -33.50
N LEU A 259 -41.31 8.61 -32.43
CA LEU A 259 -41.94 8.01 -31.24
C LEU A 259 -42.81 9.03 -30.51
N MET A 260 -42.35 10.27 -30.37
CA MET A 260 -43.11 11.36 -29.76
C MET A 260 -44.42 11.62 -30.53
N ASN A 261 -44.36 11.70 -31.86
CA ASN A 261 -45.54 11.84 -32.70
C ASN A 261 -46.48 10.62 -32.60
N ARG A 262 -45.92 9.40 -32.65
CA ARG A 262 -46.70 8.15 -32.54
C ARG A 262 -47.49 8.06 -31.22
N HIS A 263 -46.92 8.58 -30.14
CA HIS A 263 -47.54 8.60 -28.82
C HIS A 263 -48.38 9.86 -28.55
N GLY A 264 -48.55 10.74 -29.55
CA GLY A 264 -49.41 11.91 -29.47
C GLY A 264 -48.84 13.09 -28.69
N TYR A 265 -47.54 13.10 -28.40
CA TYR A 265 -46.89 14.20 -27.67
C TYR A 265 -46.58 15.42 -28.55
N ILE A 266 -46.50 15.22 -29.86
CA ILE A 266 -46.29 16.27 -30.87
C ILE A 266 -47.13 15.95 -32.11
N THR A 267 -47.41 16.98 -32.90
CA THR A 267 -48.05 16.88 -34.21
C THR A 267 -47.07 16.44 -35.30
N LYS A 268 -47.60 16.00 -36.44
CA LYS A 268 -46.79 15.62 -37.61
C LYS A 268 -45.98 16.81 -38.16
N ASP A 269 -46.54 18.03 -38.08
CA ASP A 269 -45.86 19.23 -38.56
C ASP A 269 -44.71 19.64 -37.64
N GLU A 270 -44.90 19.58 -36.31
CA GLU A 270 -43.83 19.81 -35.34
C GLU A 270 -42.69 18.79 -35.51
N MET A 271 -43.04 17.51 -35.70
CA MET A 271 -42.06 16.44 -35.99
C MET A 271 -41.24 16.76 -37.24
N ASN A 272 -41.91 17.07 -38.36
CA ASN A 272 -41.25 17.35 -39.63
C ASN A 272 -40.37 18.61 -39.55
N ASN A 273 -40.82 19.65 -38.83
CA ASN A 273 -40.06 20.88 -38.64
C ASN A 273 -38.82 20.64 -37.76
N ALA A 274 -38.95 19.88 -36.67
CA ALA A 274 -37.82 19.52 -35.81
C ALA A 274 -36.78 18.63 -36.50
N MET A 275 -37.20 17.73 -37.40
CA MET A 275 -36.29 16.87 -38.18
C MET A 275 -35.44 17.64 -39.20
N LYS A 276 -35.87 18.82 -39.65
CA LYS A 276 -35.10 19.67 -40.59
C LYS A 276 -33.91 20.37 -39.94
N ILE A 277 -33.94 20.56 -38.62
CA ILE A 277 -32.88 21.22 -37.87
C ILE A 277 -31.70 20.25 -37.70
N SER A 278 -30.46 20.65 -37.99
CA SER A 278 -29.28 19.79 -37.80
C SER A 278 -29.12 19.37 -36.33
N VAL A 279 -28.63 18.15 -36.05
CA VAL A 279 -28.28 17.75 -34.66
C VAL A 279 -27.10 18.54 -34.10
N THR A 280 -26.31 19.18 -34.96
CA THR A 280 -25.18 20.02 -34.58
C THR A 280 -25.56 21.47 -34.32
N GLU A 281 -26.79 21.86 -34.63
CA GLU A 281 -27.28 23.22 -34.40
C GLU A 281 -27.24 23.54 -32.90
N GLY A 282 -26.65 24.66 -32.53
CA GLY A 282 -26.55 25.11 -31.13
C GLY A 282 -25.60 24.30 -30.24
N LEU A 283 -24.88 23.30 -30.77
CA LEU A 283 -23.93 22.51 -29.96
C LEU A 283 -22.71 23.31 -29.51
N GLN A 284 -22.34 23.14 -28.25
CA GLN A 284 -21.10 23.66 -27.71
C GLN A 284 -19.90 22.74 -28.06
N PRO A 285 -18.69 23.30 -28.19
CA PRO A 285 -17.47 22.50 -28.30
C PRO A 285 -17.34 21.55 -27.11
N SER A 286 -16.89 20.31 -27.35
CA SER A 286 -16.55 19.39 -26.25
C SER A 286 -15.51 20.05 -25.35
N SER A 287 -15.81 20.20 -24.05
CA SER A 287 -14.83 20.64 -23.05
C SER A 287 -13.58 19.78 -23.12
N GLU A 288 -12.39 20.41 -23.13
CA GLU A 288 -11.10 19.72 -23.18
C GLU A 288 -11.01 18.64 -22.09
N VAL A 289 -10.55 17.45 -22.48
CA VAL A 289 -10.28 16.36 -21.55
C VAL A 289 -9.10 16.80 -20.67
N THR A 290 -9.36 17.19 -19.42
CA THR A 290 -8.27 17.30 -18.44
C THR A 290 -7.70 15.90 -18.25
N GLU A 291 -6.53 15.67 -18.83
CA GLU A 291 -5.81 14.41 -18.69
C GLU A 291 -5.57 14.11 -17.21
N MET A 292 -5.77 12.84 -16.82
CA MET A 292 -5.46 12.42 -15.46
C MET A 292 -3.94 12.44 -15.27
N LYS A 293 -3.45 13.47 -14.59
CA LYS A 293 -2.06 13.55 -14.19
C LYS A 293 -1.74 12.50 -13.13
N TYR A 294 -0.51 12.01 -13.12
CA TYR A 294 0.01 11.13 -12.07
C TYR A 294 -0.79 9.83 -11.87
N GLN A 295 -1.27 9.24 -12.96
CA GLN A 295 -2.17 8.08 -12.96
C GLN A 295 -1.73 6.93 -12.04
N ALA A 296 -0.44 6.55 -12.09
CA ALA A 296 0.10 5.48 -11.25
C ALA A 296 0.05 5.82 -9.75
N PHE A 297 0.31 7.09 -9.39
CA PHE A 297 0.25 7.55 -8.01
C PHE A 297 -1.21 7.58 -7.52
N LEU A 298 -2.13 8.09 -8.35
CA LEU A 298 -3.56 8.08 -8.05
C LEU A 298 -4.12 6.65 -7.92
N ASP A 299 -3.63 5.71 -8.73
CA ASP A 299 -3.98 4.29 -8.58
C ASP A 299 -3.57 3.75 -7.20
N ALA A 300 -2.35 4.06 -6.74
CA ALA A 300 -1.89 3.65 -5.41
C ALA A 300 -2.71 4.30 -4.28
N VAL A 301 -3.05 5.60 -4.41
CA VAL A 301 -3.95 6.31 -3.50
C VAL A 301 -5.32 5.63 -3.42
N VAL A 302 -5.91 5.31 -4.57
CA VAL A 302 -7.24 4.68 -4.64
C VAL A 302 -7.22 3.28 -4.03
N LYS A 303 -6.21 2.45 -4.37
CA LYS A 303 -6.02 1.13 -3.77
C LYS A 303 -5.86 1.21 -2.25
N GLU A 304 -5.18 2.23 -1.74
CA GLU A 304 -5.03 2.44 -0.30
C GLU A 304 -6.35 2.81 0.38
N VAL A 305 -7.12 3.74 -0.18
CA VAL A 305 -8.43 4.14 0.37
C VAL A 305 -9.45 3.00 0.30
N GLU A 306 -9.57 2.33 -0.85
CA GLU A 306 -10.51 1.21 -1.04
C GLU A 306 -10.14 0.01 -0.15
N LYS A 307 -8.86 -0.18 0.18
CA LYS A 307 -8.44 -1.22 1.14
C LYS A 307 -8.89 -0.94 2.57
N GLU A 308 -8.82 0.31 3.00
CA GLU A 308 -9.28 0.72 4.34
C GLU A 308 -10.81 0.87 4.39
N TYR A 309 -11.44 1.26 3.28
CA TYR A 309 -12.88 1.47 3.14
C TYR A 309 -13.44 0.75 1.89
N PRO A 310 -13.72 -0.57 1.99
CA PRO A 310 -14.18 -1.36 0.83
C PRO A 310 -15.54 -0.94 0.25
N ASP A 311 -16.38 -0.30 1.07
CA ASP A 311 -17.72 0.15 0.68
C ASP A 311 -17.71 1.52 -0.01
N VAL A 312 -16.59 2.23 0.01
CA VAL A 312 -16.44 3.55 -0.59
C VAL A 312 -16.20 3.42 -2.09
N ASN A 313 -16.97 4.17 -2.88
CA ASN A 313 -16.75 4.34 -4.30
C ASN A 313 -16.12 5.71 -4.57
N ILE A 314 -14.82 5.72 -4.84
CA ILE A 314 -14.03 6.93 -5.12
C ILE A 314 -14.63 7.75 -6.29
N GLY A 315 -15.30 7.12 -7.25
CA GLY A 315 -15.89 7.83 -8.39
C GLY A 315 -17.24 8.51 -8.12
N SER A 316 -17.89 8.23 -6.98
CA SER A 316 -19.27 8.68 -6.72
C SER A 316 -19.54 9.22 -5.33
N ASP A 317 -18.64 9.02 -4.38
CA ASP A 317 -18.94 9.27 -2.97
C ASP A 317 -18.42 10.63 -2.49
N GLY A 318 -17.98 11.52 -3.40
CA GLY A 318 -17.72 12.93 -3.07
C GLY A 318 -16.60 13.20 -2.08
N LEU A 319 -15.55 12.38 -2.09
CA LEU A 319 -14.47 12.50 -1.10
C LEU A 319 -13.56 13.68 -1.41
N THR A 320 -12.90 14.23 -0.40
CA THR A 320 -11.70 15.05 -0.58
C THR A 320 -10.52 14.30 0.00
N ILE A 321 -9.59 13.88 -0.85
CA ILE A 321 -8.44 13.06 -0.49
C ILE A 321 -7.19 13.92 -0.52
N HIS A 322 -6.59 14.14 0.65
CA HIS A 322 -5.27 14.76 0.79
C HIS A 322 -4.22 13.68 0.64
N THR A 323 -3.42 13.77 -0.42
CA THR A 323 -2.37 12.80 -0.74
C THR A 323 -1.02 13.24 -0.18
N THR A 324 -0.03 12.36 -0.28
CA THR A 324 1.37 12.66 0.05
C THR A 324 2.19 13.12 -1.16
N LEU A 325 1.55 13.22 -2.35
CA LEU A 325 2.16 13.52 -3.64
C LEU A 325 2.95 14.83 -3.60
N ASP A 326 4.20 14.78 -4.04
CA ASP A 326 4.99 15.95 -4.39
C ASP A 326 5.03 16.05 -5.91
N GLN A 327 4.29 17.00 -6.49
CA GLN A 327 4.17 17.15 -7.95
C GLN A 327 5.53 17.40 -8.61
N ASP A 328 6.42 18.18 -7.98
CA ASP A 328 7.76 18.44 -8.53
C ASP A 328 8.65 17.19 -8.52
N ALA A 329 8.54 16.38 -7.46
CA ALA A 329 9.24 15.10 -7.37
C ALA A 329 8.69 14.08 -8.37
N GLN A 330 7.37 14.04 -8.56
CA GLN A 330 6.72 13.14 -9.52
C GLN A 330 7.03 13.52 -10.97
N ASP A 331 7.00 14.81 -11.32
CA ASP A 331 7.41 15.29 -12.64
C ASP A 331 8.88 14.95 -12.94
N HIS A 332 9.75 14.99 -11.93
CA HIS A 332 11.15 14.60 -12.08
C HIS A 332 11.29 13.08 -12.24
N ALA A 333 10.50 12.31 -11.49
CA ALA A 333 10.42 10.87 -11.64
C ALA A 333 9.99 10.48 -13.06
N ASP A 334 8.98 11.14 -13.61
CA ASP A 334 8.50 10.91 -14.97
C ASP A 334 9.59 11.20 -16.02
N LYS A 335 10.37 12.28 -15.85
CA LYS A 335 11.54 12.56 -16.72
C LYS A 335 12.62 11.50 -16.66
N ILE A 336 12.84 10.87 -15.49
CA ILE A 336 13.75 9.72 -15.36
C ILE A 336 13.18 8.54 -16.14
N MET A 337 11.90 8.23 -15.97
CA MET A 337 11.24 7.09 -16.60
C MET A 337 11.14 7.23 -18.13
N ASP A 338 10.90 8.44 -18.63
CA ASP A 338 10.77 8.72 -20.06
C ASP A 338 12.13 8.70 -20.79
N GLY A 339 13.25 8.71 -20.05
CA GLY A 339 14.60 8.67 -20.62
C GLY A 339 15.25 10.03 -20.86
N ASN A 340 14.68 11.09 -20.30
CA ASN A 340 15.16 12.46 -20.50
C ASN A 340 16.41 12.77 -19.64
N LEU A 341 16.56 12.08 -18.51
CA LEU A 341 17.66 12.29 -17.56
C LEU A 341 18.65 11.11 -17.51
N ILE A 342 18.20 9.92 -17.90
CA ILE A 342 18.98 8.68 -17.87
C ILE A 342 18.78 7.93 -19.18
N LYS A 343 19.88 7.41 -19.75
CA LYS A 343 19.84 6.59 -20.96
C LYS A 343 19.65 5.12 -20.61
N TYR A 344 18.70 4.50 -21.29
CA TYR A 344 18.38 3.07 -21.12
C TYR A 344 18.88 2.27 -22.32
N PRO A 345 19.15 0.95 -22.16
CA PRO A 345 19.66 0.12 -23.25
C PRO A 345 18.70 0.00 -24.43
N ASN A 346 17.40 -0.02 -24.17
CA ASN A 346 16.32 -0.11 -25.15
C ASN A 346 14.97 0.24 -24.50
N ASP A 347 13.91 0.21 -25.28
CA ASP A 347 12.54 0.52 -24.85
C ASP A 347 11.87 -0.60 -24.04
N GLN A 348 12.38 -1.83 -24.11
CA GLN A 348 11.87 -2.98 -23.35
C GLN A 348 12.40 -3.01 -21.91
N PHE A 349 13.51 -2.32 -21.64
CA PHE A 349 14.12 -2.23 -20.33
C PHE A 349 13.27 -1.36 -19.40
N GLN A 350 12.82 -1.97 -18.31
CA GLN A 350 11.92 -1.37 -17.35
C GLN A 350 12.66 -0.81 -16.14
N GLY A 351 12.04 0.20 -15.53
CA GLY A 351 12.43 0.73 -14.23
C GLY A 351 11.20 0.81 -13.33
N SER A 352 11.41 0.71 -12.03
CA SER A 352 10.38 0.94 -11.03
C SER A 352 11.01 1.44 -9.75
N PHE A 353 10.43 2.44 -9.10
CA PHE A 353 10.93 2.91 -7.82
C PHE A 353 9.86 3.59 -6.97
N VAL A 354 10.16 3.70 -5.68
CA VAL A 354 9.43 4.51 -4.71
C VAL A 354 10.41 5.50 -4.09
N PHE A 355 10.06 6.78 -4.08
CA PHE A 355 10.77 7.87 -3.40
C PHE A 355 9.89 8.41 -2.28
N MET A 356 10.33 8.28 -1.03
CA MET A 356 9.53 8.57 0.16
C MET A 356 10.33 9.28 1.26
N ASP A 357 9.62 9.97 2.13
CA ASP A 357 10.16 10.58 3.34
C ASP A 357 10.62 9.51 4.34
N THR A 358 11.87 9.60 4.82
CA THR A 358 12.48 8.59 5.69
C THR A 358 11.83 8.54 7.08
N GLN A 359 11.40 9.68 7.60
CA GLN A 359 10.89 9.79 8.96
C GLN A 359 9.44 9.35 9.05
N SER A 360 8.61 9.73 8.09
CA SER A 360 7.15 9.52 8.13
C SER A 360 6.67 8.32 7.31
N GLY A 361 7.41 7.88 6.29
CA GLY A 361 6.93 6.90 5.31
C GLY A 361 5.95 7.48 4.27
N GLU A 362 5.78 8.80 4.21
CA GLU A 362 4.97 9.46 3.18
C GLU A 362 5.63 9.32 1.80
N VAL A 363 4.96 8.65 0.86
CA VAL A 363 5.47 8.47 -0.51
C VAL A 363 5.32 9.78 -1.29
N ARG A 364 6.42 10.32 -1.81
CA ARG A 364 6.45 11.61 -2.52
C ARG A 364 6.28 11.45 -4.02
N ALA A 365 6.91 10.41 -4.58
CA ALA A 365 6.87 10.10 -6.00
C ALA A 365 7.12 8.61 -6.25
N ILE A 366 6.64 8.10 -7.38
CA ILE A 366 6.88 6.74 -7.85
C ILE A 366 7.26 6.71 -9.33
N GLY A 367 8.13 5.77 -9.71
CA GLY A 367 8.30 5.34 -11.10
C GLY A 367 7.67 3.97 -11.25
N ALA A 368 6.74 3.79 -12.18
CA ALA A 368 5.95 2.56 -12.31
C ALA A 368 5.93 2.04 -13.75
N GLY A 369 7.09 1.58 -14.24
CA GLY A 369 7.26 1.09 -15.61
C GLY A 369 7.54 2.19 -16.64
N ARG A 370 8.04 1.78 -17.81
CA ARG A 370 8.44 2.63 -18.93
C ARG A 370 7.72 2.20 -20.22
N LYS A 371 7.52 3.15 -21.13
CA LYS A 371 6.97 2.91 -22.48
C LYS A 371 5.65 2.14 -22.41
N GLU A 372 5.52 1.02 -23.12
CA GLU A 372 4.31 0.19 -23.14
C GLU A 372 3.91 -0.37 -21.76
N SER A 373 4.86 -0.43 -20.82
CA SER A 373 4.63 -0.88 -19.45
C SER A 373 4.39 0.28 -18.47
N LYS A 374 4.36 1.52 -18.95
CA LYS A 374 4.05 2.70 -18.11
C LYS A 374 2.65 2.52 -17.53
N SER A 375 2.58 2.49 -16.21
CA SER A 375 1.33 2.25 -15.49
C SER A 375 0.29 3.32 -15.78
N THR A 376 -0.93 2.88 -16.03
CA THR A 376 -2.13 3.71 -16.16
C THR A 376 -3.01 3.55 -14.92
N PHE A 377 -3.99 4.43 -14.76
CA PHE A 377 -4.89 4.40 -13.62
C PHE A 377 -5.72 3.10 -13.62
N LYS A 378 -5.76 2.39 -12.48
CA LYS A 378 -6.31 1.02 -12.36
C LYS A 378 -5.58 -0.04 -13.19
N GLY A 379 -4.36 0.25 -13.63
CA GLY A 379 -3.46 -0.65 -14.32
C GLY A 379 -2.53 -1.43 -13.38
N HIS A 380 -1.58 -2.14 -13.97
CA HIS A 380 -0.50 -2.77 -13.20
C HIS A 380 0.51 -1.71 -12.75
N ASN A 381 0.75 -1.61 -11.44
CA ASN A 381 1.65 -0.62 -10.88
C ASN A 381 2.92 -1.29 -10.36
N MET A 382 4.02 -1.25 -11.13
CA MET A 382 5.27 -1.91 -10.74
C MET A 382 5.90 -1.33 -9.46
N ALA A 383 5.51 -0.14 -8.99
CA ALA A 383 6.06 0.41 -7.75
C ALA A 383 5.49 -0.31 -6.52
N THR A 384 4.22 -0.73 -6.60
CA THR A 384 3.47 -1.34 -5.49
C THR A 384 3.29 -2.85 -5.67
N ASP A 385 3.12 -3.32 -6.90
CA ASP A 385 2.60 -4.65 -7.25
C ASP A 385 3.68 -5.60 -7.81
N LEU A 386 4.90 -5.09 -8.03
CA LEU A 386 6.00 -5.89 -8.58
C LEU A 386 6.37 -7.05 -7.64
N LYS A 387 6.54 -8.23 -8.23
CA LYS A 387 7.03 -9.44 -7.53
C LYS A 387 8.32 -9.90 -8.18
N ARG A 388 9.44 -9.36 -7.69
CA ARG A 388 10.78 -9.71 -8.15
C ARG A 388 11.69 -9.95 -6.96
N GLN A 389 12.57 -10.93 -7.13
CA GLN A 389 13.60 -11.25 -6.14
C GLN A 389 14.49 -10.04 -5.90
N VAL A 390 14.63 -9.63 -4.65
CA VAL A 390 15.28 -8.37 -4.27
C VAL A 390 16.81 -8.44 -4.25
N GLY A 391 17.36 -9.65 -4.37
CA GLY A 391 18.81 -9.87 -4.35
C GLY A 391 19.46 -9.43 -3.04
N SER A 392 20.73 -9.04 -3.13
CA SER A 392 21.52 -8.67 -1.97
C SER A 392 21.02 -7.45 -1.18
N THR A 393 19.94 -6.76 -1.61
CA THR A 393 19.25 -5.77 -0.77
C THR A 393 18.55 -6.41 0.44
N MET A 394 18.34 -7.73 0.43
CA MET A 394 17.81 -8.47 1.58
C MET A 394 18.82 -8.59 2.74
N LYS A 395 20.12 -8.50 2.47
CA LYS A 395 21.16 -8.83 3.47
C LYS A 395 21.13 -7.97 4.74
N PRO A 396 20.94 -6.64 4.66
CA PRO A 396 20.73 -5.82 5.87
C PRO A 396 19.46 -6.22 6.64
N ILE A 397 18.41 -6.64 5.93
CA ILE A 397 17.08 -6.93 6.48
C ILE A 397 17.03 -8.32 7.12
N PHE A 398 17.67 -9.32 6.52
CA PHE A 398 17.49 -10.73 6.90
C PHE A 398 18.71 -11.35 7.60
N ASP A 399 19.91 -10.78 7.40
CA ASP A 399 21.14 -11.38 7.94
C ASP A 399 21.77 -10.46 8.99
N TYR A 400 22.29 -9.32 8.54
CA TYR A 400 23.20 -8.50 9.36
C TYR A 400 22.47 -7.64 10.38
N GLY A 401 21.30 -7.07 10.03
CA GLY A 401 20.43 -6.38 10.99
C GLY A 401 20.00 -7.30 12.13
N PRO A 402 19.42 -8.48 11.84
CA PRO A 402 19.08 -9.47 12.85
C PRO A 402 20.28 -9.95 13.68
N ALA A 403 21.46 -10.09 13.09
CA ALA A 403 22.68 -10.48 13.82
C ALA A 403 23.13 -9.41 14.82
N ILE A 404 23.12 -8.13 14.43
CA ILE A 404 23.41 -7.03 15.35
C ILE A 404 22.32 -6.94 16.42
N GLU A 405 21.05 -7.07 16.05
CA GLU A 405 19.91 -6.98 16.97
C GLU A 405 19.92 -8.09 18.04
N ASN A 406 20.05 -9.35 17.60
CA ASN A 406 19.84 -10.51 18.46
C ASN A 406 21.12 -11.08 19.07
N LEU A 407 22.25 -10.94 18.37
CA LEU A 407 23.54 -11.50 18.79
C LEU A 407 24.53 -10.41 19.23
N GLN A 408 24.18 -9.13 19.04
CA GLN A 408 25.02 -7.97 19.39
C GLN A 408 26.40 -8.02 18.73
N TRP A 409 26.49 -8.60 17.53
CA TRP A 409 27.71 -8.67 16.75
C TRP A 409 28.26 -7.27 16.44
N SER A 410 29.57 -7.12 16.56
CA SER A 410 30.25 -5.88 16.15
C SER A 410 30.35 -5.80 14.62
N THR A 411 30.62 -4.61 14.07
CA THR A 411 30.95 -4.50 12.64
C THR A 411 32.29 -5.18 12.29
N TYR A 412 33.11 -5.49 13.29
CA TYR A 412 34.35 -6.25 13.15
C TYR A 412 34.13 -7.78 13.11
N HIS A 413 32.96 -8.28 13.53
CA HIS A 413 32.70 -9.70 13.72
C HIS A 413 33.22 -10.54 12.54
N GLN A 414 34.10 -11.51 12.83
CA GLN A 414 34.84 -12.24 11.81
C GLN A 414 33.98 -13.35 11.21
N LEU A 415 33.83 -13.32 9.90
CA LEU A 415 33.07 -14.26 9.11
C LEU A 415 34.01 -14.93 8.11
N ASN A 416 33.95 -16.24 8.06
CA ASN A 416 34.79 -17.01 7.16
C ASN A 416 34.12 -17.16 5.77
N ASP A 417 34.71 -16.54 4.75
CA ASP A 417 34.34 -16.66 3.34
C ASP A 417 35.21 -17.73 2.68
N SER A 418 34.73 -18.98 2.67
CA SER A 418 35.33 -20.16 2.05
C SER A 418 34.25 -21.05 1.45
N GLU A 419 34.61 -22.09 0.70
CA GLU A 419 33.63 -22.99 0.08
C GLU A 419 32.57 -23.47 1.09
N TYR A 420 31.30 -23.36 0.69
CA TYR A 420 30.18 -23.63 1.57
C TYR A 420 28.97 -24.15 0.81
N THR A 421 28.04 -24.74 1.56
CA THR A 421 26.80 -25.32 1.03
C THR A 421 25.60 -24.83 1.85
N TYR A 422 24.45 -24.81 1.20
CA TYR A 422 23.17 -24.86 1.90
C TYR A 422 23.06 -26.16 2.71
N SER A 423 22.14 -26.20 3.68
CA SER A 423 21.84 -27.38 4.49
C SER A 423 21.39 -28.59 3.65
N ASN A 424 20.87 -28.36 2.43
CA ASN A 424 20.50 -29.41 1.49
C ASN A 424 21.67 -29.92 0.61
N GLY A 425 22.91 -29.47 0.87
CA GLY A 425 24.11 -29.86 0.13
C GLY A 425 24.37 -29.11 -1.18
N LYS A 426 23.45 -28.24 -1.64
CA LYS A 426 23.70 -27.41 -2.84
C LYS A 426 24.83 -26.41 -2.54
N LYS A 427 25.80 -26.29 -3.45
CA LYS A 427 26.89 -25.30 -3.32
C LYS A 427 26.37 -23.88 -3.46
N ILE A 428 26.88 -22.97 -2.63
CA ILE A 428 26.70 -21.52 -2.75
C ILE A 428 28.02 -20.88 -3.19
N ARG A 429 27.95 -19.81 -3.99
CA ARG A 429 29.12 -19.08 -4.48
C ARG A 429 28.93 -17.58 -4.34
N ASN A 430 30.05 -16.87 -4.22
CA ASN A 430 30.08 -15.42 -4.39
C ASN A 430 29.95 -15.06 -5.87
N ALA A 431 29.47 -13.86 -6.16
CA ALA A 431 29.32 -13.37 -7.53
C ALA A 431 30.65 -13.38 -8.31
N THR A 432 31.79 -13.17 -7.63
CA THR A 432 33.13 -13.20 -8.23
C THR A 432 33.70 -14.61 -8.41
N ASN A 433 32.99 -15.66 -7.98
CA ASN A 433 33.48 -17.04 -7.91
C ASN A 433 34.81 -17.21 -7.16
N SER A 434 35.15 -16.27 -6.26
CA SER A 434 36.35 -16.29 -5.43
C SER A 434 36.02 -16.13 -3.95
N TYR A 435 36.95 -16.56 -3.10
CA TYR A 435 36.85 -16.53 -1.64
C TYR A 435 37.82 -15.52 -1.06
N LYS A 436 37.43 -14.85 0.03
CA LYS A 436 38.25 -13.84 0.73
C LYS A 436 38.85 -14.31 2.05
N GLY A 437 38.54 -15.53 2.49
CA GLY A 437 38.96 -16.02 3.80
C GLY A 437 38.23 -15.32 4.94
N ASP A 438 38.91 -15.08 6.06
CA ASP A 438 38.31 -14.36 7.19
C ASP A 438 38.12 -12.87 6.83
N VAL A 439 36.88 -12.39 6.92
CA VAL A 439 36.50 -10.99 6.66
C VAL A 439 35.64 -10.46 7.81
N SER A 440 35.66 -9.16 8.07
CA SER A 440 34.71 -8.56 9.04
C SER A 440 33.30 -8.50 8.46
N LEU A 441 32.29 -8.38 9.33
CA LEU A 441 30.91 -8.08 8.97
C LEU A 441 30.84 -6.85 8.04
N ARG A 442 31.58 -5.78 8.38
CA ARG A 442 31.70 -4.59 7.54
C ARG A 442 32.16 -4.92 6.13
N GLU A 443 33.27 -5.65 5.98
CA GLU A 443 33.80 -6.00 4.66
C GLU A 443 32.83 -6.93 3.90
N ALA A 444 32.24 -7.91 4.58
CA ALA A 444 31.28 -8.85 4.00
C ALA A 444 30.03 -8.16 3.43
N LEU A 445 29.43 -7.24 4.19
CA LEU A 445 28.26 -6.48 3.75
C LEU A 445 28.64 -5.43 2.69
N LYS A 446 29.76 -4.72 2.87
CA LYS A 446 30.29 -3.74 1.91
C LYS A 446 30.52 -4.35 0.53
N LYS A 447 31.14 -5.53 0.47
CA LYS A 447 31.41 -6.29 -0.76
C LYS A 447 30.24 -7.17 -1.20
N SER A 448 29.18 -7.24 -0.39
CA SER A 448 27.98 -8.02 -0.70
C SER A 448 28.25 -9.52 -0.88
N LEU A 449 29.11 -10.12 -0.04
CA LEU A 449 29.47 -11.54 -0.14
C LEU A 449 28.29 -12.45 0.22
N ASN A 450 28.12 -13.57 -0.49
CA ASN A 450 26.97 -14.46 -0.35
C ASN A 450 27.16 -15.47 0.78
N ILE A 451 28.38 -15.98 0.94
CA ILE A 451 28.66 -17.05 1.91
C ILE A 451 28.62 -16.51 3.35
N PRO A 452 29.30 -15.40 3.69
CA PRO A 452 29.13 -14.76 5.00
C PRO A 452 27.68 -14.39 5.33
N ALA A 453 26.88 -13.96 4.34
CA ALA A 453 25.48 -13.62 4.52
C ALA A 453 24.65 -14.85 4.93
N LEU A 454 24.78 -15.97 4.20
CA LEU A 454 24.13 -17.23 4.56
C LEU A 454 24.55 -17.71 5.96
N LYS A 455 25.86 -17.72 6.26
CA LYS A 455 26.37 -18.13 7.57
C LYS A 455 25.81 -17.24 8.70
N THR A 456 25.66 -15.94 8.43
CA THR A 456 25.06 -14.98 9.37
C THR A 456 23.59 -15.31 9.64
N ALA A 457 22.79 -15.54 8.60
CA ALA A 457 21.38 -15.94 8.76
C ALA A 457 21.22 -17.27 9.49
N GLN A 458 22.11 -18.23 9.25
CA GLN A 458 22.14 -19.51 9.98
C GLN A 458 22.50 -19.33 11.46
N ALA A 459 23.45 -18.44 11.77
CA ALA A 459 23.85 -18.14 13.15
C ALA A 459 22.73 -17.43 13.94
N VAL A 460 21.99 -16.53 13.29
CA VAL A 460 20.78 -15.90 13.86
C VAL A 460 19.65 -16.90 14.03
N GLY A 461 19.48 -17.78 13.04
CA GLY A 461 18.35 -18.68 12.88
C GLY A 461 17.22 -18.06 12.05
N LEU A 462 16.78 -18.77 11.01
CA LEU A 462 15.78 -18.27 10.04
C LEU A 462 14.49 -17.71 10.68
N PRO A 463 13.92 -18.29 11.75
CA PRO A 463 12.73 -17.72 12.38
C PRO A 463 12.94 -16.31 12.96
N LYS A 464 14.11 -16.03 13.54
CA LYS A 464 14.44 -14.70 14.07
C LYS A 464 14.69 -13.70 12.94
N SER A 465 15.40 -14.12 11.90
CA SER A 465 15.59 -13.34 10.67
C SER A 465 14.25 -12.99 10.01
N GLN A 466 13.33 -13.95 9.94
CA GLN A 466 11.98 -13.75 9.41
C GLN A 466 11.20 -12.74 10.24
N ALA A 467 11.15 -12.93 11.57
CA ALA A 467 10.41 -12.03 12.47
C ALA A 467 10.92 -10.58 12.39
N PHE A 468 12.25 -10.39 12.31
CA PHE A 468 12.83 -9.06 12.12
C PHE A 468 12.43 -8.44 10.78
N ALA A 469 12.50 -9.22 9.69
CA ALA A 469 12.11 -8.75 8.36
C ALA A 469 10.60 -8.43 8.27
N GLU A 470 9.73 -9.23 8.90
CA GLU A 470 8.28 -8.96 9.00
C GLU A 470 8.00 -7.70 9.81
N GLY A 471 8.77 -7.44 10.88
CA GLY A 471 8.74 -6.17 11.62
C GLY A 471 9.11 -4.95 10.79
N LEU A 472 9.81 -5.15 9.66
CA LEU A 472 10.13 -4.14 8.65
C LEU A 472 9.14 -4.12 7.47
N GLY A 473 8.01 -4.82 7.60
CA GLY A 473 6.95 -4.86 6.59
C GLY A 473 7.23 -5.77 5.39
N MET A 474 8.26 -6.62 5.46
CA MET A 474 8.51 -7.63 4.44
C MET A 474 7.49 -8.76 4.55
N THR A 475 7.08 -9.29 3.40
CA THR A 475 6.16 -10.42 3.32
C THR A 475 6.83 -11.59 2.64
N PHE A 476 6.53 -12.80 3.11
CA PHE A 476 7.08 -14.04 2.57
C PHE A 476 6.00 -14.91 1.98
N LYS A 477 6.29 -15.54 0.85
CA LYS A 477 5.36 -16.48 0.20
C LYS A 477 5.05 -17.63 1.17
N ASP A 478 3.76 -17.89 1.37
CA ASP A 478 3.25 -18.91 2.30
C ASP A 478 3.74 -18.74 3.76
N GLY A 479 4.20 -17.53 4.13
CA GLY A 479 4.76 -17.23 5.45
C GLY A 479 6.05 -18.00 5.77
N LYS A 480 6.79 -18.45 4.75
CA LYS A 480 7.98 -19.28 4.92
C LYS A 480 9.23 -18.64 4.32
N THR A 481 10.34 -18.82 5.04
CA THR A 481 11.67 -18.41 4.61
C THR A 481 12.54 -19.63 4.34
N TYR A 482 13.57 -19.45 3.53
CA TYR A 482 14.54 -20.49 3.18
C TYR A 482 15.95 -19.92 3.33
N GLU A 483 16.97 -20.77 3.38
CA GLU A 483 18.35 -20.29 3.42
C GLU A 483 18.72 -19.40 2.22
N SER A 484 18.10 -19.61 1.06
CA SER A 484 18.26 -18.74 -0.11
C SER A 484 17.71 -17.32 0.10
N THR A 485 16.84 -17.11 1.10
CA THR A 485 16.34 -15.78 1.47
C THR A 485 17.49 -14.88 1.90
N ALA A 486 18.54 -15.42 2.54
CA ALA A 486 19.75 -14.68 2.93
C ALA A 486 20.49 -14.04 1.74
N ILE A 487 20.27 -14.55 0.52
CA ILE A 487 20.83 -13.94 -0.70
C ILE A 487 19.76 -13.30 -1.59
N GLY A 488 18.56 -13.11 -1.07
CA GLY A 488 17.50 -12.31 -1.70
C GLY A 488 16.58 -13.05 -2.64
N SER A 489 16.29 -14.33 -2.38
CA SER A 489 15.29 -15.10 -3.13
C SER A 489 13.83 -14.70 -2.84
N ASN A 490 13.60 -13.76 -1.92
CA ASN A 490 12.26 -13.25 -1.61
C ASN A 490 11.81 -12.23 -2.66
N ASP A 491 10.58 -12.40 -3.17
CA ASP A 491 9.95 -11.44 -4.06
C ASP A 491 9.40 -10.25 -3.26
N SER A 492 9.65 -9.03 -3.72
CA SER A 492 9.05 -7.83 -3.12
C SER A 492 8.92 -6.70 -4.13
N SER A 493 8.08 -5.71 -3.81
CA SER A 493 7.96 -4.48 -4.59
C SER A 493 8.92 -3.39 -4.08
N PRO A 494 9.25 -2.38 -4.91
CA PRO A 494 10.01 -1.22 -4.46
C PRO A 494 9.40 -0.53 -3.23
N LEU A 495 8.06 -0.50 -3.10
CA LEU A 495 7.39 0.04 -1.91
C LEU A 495 7.80 -0.69 -0.62
N GLN A 496 7.82 -2.03 -0.64
CA GLN A 496 8.19 -2.83 0.54
C GLN A 496 9.66 -2.63 0.90
N VAL A 497 10.55 -2.65 -0.10
CA VAL A 497 11.98 -2.46 0.12
C VAL A 497 12.28 -1.05 0.63
N ALA A 498 11.64 -0.01 0.09
CA ALA A 498 11.80 1.36 0.58
C ALA A 498 11.32 1.51 2.04
N GLY A 499 10.16 0.92 2.38
CA GLY A 499 9.65 0.91 3.75
C GLY A 499 10.61 0.26 4.75
N ALA A 500 11.16 -0.91 4.40
CA ALA A 500 12.13 -1.60 5.24
C ALA A 500 13.44 -0.78 5.41
N TYR A 501 13.92 -0.15 4.34
CA TYR A 501 15.16 0.63 4.38
C TYR A 501 15.02 1.93 5.18
N ALA A 502 13.84 2.55 5.20
CA ALA A 502 13.61 3.79 5.95
C ALA A 502 13.78 3.61 7.46
N ALA A 503 13.47 2.42 8.00
CA ALA A 503 13.65 2.12 9.41
C ALA A 503 15.12 2.22 9.85
N PHE A 504 16.08 1.86 8.99
CA PHE A 504 17.50 2.07 9.29
C PHE A 504 17.86 3.57 9.31
N GLY A 505 17.23 4.37 8.44
CA GLY A 505 17.47 5.80 8.32
C GLY A 505 16.81 6.69 9.38
N ASN A 506 15.88 6.15 10.18
CA ASN A 506 15.13 6.91 11.20
C ASN A 506 15.31 6.39 12.63
N GLY A 507 16.41 5.68 12.90
CA GLY A 507 16.75 5.21 14.25
C GLY A 507 16.02 3.93 14.69
N GLY A 508 15.46 3.18 13.74
CA GLY A 508 14.93 1.83 13.95
C GLY A 508 13.41 1.74 13.96
N ASN A 509 12.70 2.76 13.48
CA ASN A 509 11.25 2.84 13.52
C ASN A 509 10.65 2.54 12.14
N TYR A 510 9.90 1.46 12.03
CA TYR A 510 9.13 1.16 10.83
C TYR A 510 7.88 2.03 10.76
N ASN A 511 7.83 2.84 9.71
CA ASN A 511 6.64 3.58 9.31
C ASN A 511 6.16 3.02 7.98
N LYS A 512 4.97 2.40 7.99
CA LYS A 512 4.39 1.78 6.80
C LYS A 512 4.28 2.82 5.67
N PRO A 513 4.82 2.55 4.48
CA PRO A 513 4.67 3.45 3.34
C PRO A 513 3.19 3.71 3.03
N HIS A 514 2.85 4.98 2.82
CA HIS A 514 1.48 5.43 2.55
C HIS A 514 1.44 6.61 1.57
N PHE A 515 0.34 6.70 0.83
CA PHE A 515 0.09 7.68 -0.24
C PHE A 515 -0.97 8.72 0.17
N VAL A 516 -1.69 8.48 1.26
CA VAL A 516 -2.82 9.30 1.73
C VAL A 516 -2.51 9.88 3.11
N LYS A 517 -2.70 11.19 3.28
CA LYS A 517 -2.62 11.86 4.59
C LYS A 517 -3.95 11.80 5.32
N GLU A 518 -5.01 12.21 4.64
CA GLU A 518 -6.37 12.22 5.17
C GLU A 518 -7.43 12.12 4.06
N VAL A 519 -8.59 11.60 4.44
CA VAL A 519 -9.81 11.57 3.63
C VAL A 519 -10.91 12.34 4.37
N ILE A 520 -11.55 13.28 3.68
CA ILE A 520 -12.71 14.02 4.15
C ILE A 520 -13.93 13.51 3.40
N PHE A 521 -14.94 13.05 4.12
CA PHE A 521 -16.19 12.51 3.60
C PHE A 521 -17.22 13.64 3.36
N PRO A 522 -18.28 13.42 2.55
CA PRO A 522 -19.30 14.44 2.27
C PRO A 522 -20.02 14.99 3.50
N ASP A 523 -20.12 14.20 4.57
CA ASP A 523 -20.71 14.59 5.85
C ASP A 523 -19.77 15.47 6.70
N GLY A 524 -18.57 15.78 6.20
CA GLY A 524 -17.54 16.56 6.87
C GLY A 524 -16.63 15.75 7.81
N LYS A 525 -16.88 14.44 7.96
CA LYS A 525 -16.03 13.57 8.78
C LYS A 525 -14.65 13.45 8.15
N LYS A 526 -13.61 13.51 8.99
CA LYS A 526 -12.21 13.34 8.56
C LYS A 526 -11.64 12.03 9.08
N LYS A 527 -10.81 11.38 8.26
CA LYS A 527 -10.00 10.21 8.65
C LYS A 527 -8.54 10.46 8.29
N SER A 528 -7.66 10.36 9.27
CA SER A 528 -6.22 10.29 9.03
C SER A 528 -5.78 8.89 8.61
N PHE A 529 -4.83 8.86 7.68
CA PHE A 529 -4.15 7.65 7.18
C PHE A 529 -2.71 7.54 7.70
N LYS A 530 -2.30 8.42 8.63
CA LYS A 530 -0.99 8.35 9.27
C LYS A 530 -0.82 6.99 9.97
N PRO A 531 0.16 6.17 9.59
CA PRO A 531 0.39 4.87 10.20
C PRO A 531 0.85 5.04 11.65
N LYS A 532 0.59 4.03 12.48
CA LYS A 532 1.21 3.94 13.80
C LYS A 532 2.68 3.57 13.62
N GLU A 533 3.56 4.36 14.21
CA GLU A 533 4.99 4.09 14.26
C GLU A 533 5.24 2.80 15.04
N GLN A 534 6.10 1.93 14.51
CA GLN A 534 6.43 0.65 15.12
C GLN A 534 7.95 0.53 15.28
N ARG A 535 8.45 0.40 16.51
CA ARG A 535 9.87 0.11 16.76
C ARG A 535 10.20 -1.27 16.20
N ALA A 536 11.02 -1.31 15.14
CA ALA A 536 11.38 -2.55 14.45
C ALA A 536 12.77 -3.08 14.85
N MET A 537 13.67 -2.18 15.28
CA MET A 537 15.01 -2.54 15.76
C MET A 537 15.52 -1.53 16.78
N GLN A 538 16.59 -1.86 17.50
CA GLN A 538 17.25 -0.90 18.39
C GLN A 538 18.05 0.15 17.61
N ASP A 539 18.32 1.27 18.28
CA ASP A 539 19.06 2.40 17.72
C ASP A 539 20.48 2.02 17.31
N TYR A 540 21.14 1.15 18.09
CA TYR A 540 22.45 0.60 17.74
C TYR A 540 22.40 -0.24 16.46
N THR A 541 21.35 -1.04 16.26
CA THR A 541 21.18 -1.87 15.06
C THR A 541 21.01 -0.99 13.84
N ALA A 542 20.11 0.00 13.92
CA ALA A 542 19.88 0.97 12.85
C ALA A 542 21.19 1.67 12.47
N TYR A 543 21.86 2.28 13.45
CA TYR A 543 23.09 3.05 13.21
C TYR A 543 24.26 2.19 12.69
N MET A 544 24.50 1.01 13.27
CA MET A 544 25.63 0.16 12.87
C MET A 544 25.45 -0.37 11.44
N VAL A 545 24.22 -0.73 11.04
CA VAL A 545 23.93 -1.11 9.65
C VAL A 545 24.11 0.10 8.73
N THR A 546 23.55 1.26 9.08
CA THR A 546 23.71 2.50 8.31
C THR A 546 25.18 2.86 8.09
N ASP A 547 26.00 2.76 9.14
CA ASP A 547 27.43 3.04 9.07
C ASP A 547 28.16 2.16 8.05
N VAL A 548 27.89 0.85 8.05
CA VAL A 548 28.47 -0.08 7.05
C VAL A 548 27.94 0.21 5.65
N LEU A 549 26.65 0.57 5.52
CA LEU A 549 26.04 0.90 4.23
C LEU A 549 26.54 2.24 3.64
N ARG A 550 27.12 3.14 4.45
CA ARG A 550 27.86 4.31 3.93
C ARG A 550 29.09 3.86 3.13
N ASP A 551 29.80 2.83 3.58
CA ASP A 551 30.98 2.31 2.86
C ASP A 551 30.61 1.61 1.54
N VAL A 552 29.36 1.16 1.38
CA VAL A 552 28.87 0.59 0.11
C VAL A 552 28.84 1.65 -0.99
N VAL A 553 28.45 2.89 -0.65
CA VAL A 553 28.22 3.98 -1.61
C VAL A 553 29.38 4.98 -1.66
N LYS A 554 30.23 5.05 -0.63
CA LYS A 554 31.32 6.01 -0.56
C LYS A 554 32.36 5.76 -1.68
N PRO A 555 32.64 6.75 -2.55
CA PRO A 555 33.70 6.63 -3.54
C PRO A 555 35.06 6.32 -2.88
N GLY A 556 35.81 5.38 -3.45
CA GLY A 556 37.10 4.96 -2.93
C GLY A 556 37.06 3.96 -1.76
N ALA A 557 35.91 3.72 -1.11
CA ALA A 557 35.80 2.72 -0.03
C ALA A 557 35.78 1.26 -0.54
N GLY A 558 35.66 1.08 -1.86
CA GLY A 558 35.60 -0.23 -2.52
C GLY A 558 34.25 -0.94 -2.39
N GLY A 559 33.18 -0.22 -2.06
CA GLY A 559 31.81 -0.73 -2.02
C GLY A 559 31.21 -1.00 -3.42
N THR A 560 30.04 -1.63 -3.44
CA THR A 560 29.37 -2.04 -4.69
C THR A 560 28.49 -0.96 -5.33
N GLY A 561 28.19 0.13 -4.61
CA GLY A 561 27.23 1.16 -5.01
C GLY A 561 27.76 2.58 -5.24
N PRO A 562 29.01 2.83 -5.67
CA PRO A 562 29.57 4.19 -5.68
C PRO A 562 28.87 5.15 -6.63
N THR A 563 28.10 4.67 -7.62
CA THR A 563 27.33 5.53 -8.53
C THR A 563 26.14 6.21 -7.83
N ALA A 564 25.66 5.68 -6.70
CA ALA A 564 24.58 6.27 -5.94
C ALA A 564 25.01 7.45 -5.05
N TYR A 565 26.32 7.73 -4.97
CA TYR A 565 26.86 8.78 -4.12
C TYR A 565 26.37 10.17 -4.54
N VAL A 566 25.93 10.97 -3.55
CA VAL A 566 25.53 12.36 -3.73
C VAL A 566 26.47 13.25 -2.91
N PRO A 567 27.29 14.11 -3.54
CA PRO A 567 28.21 14.98 -2.81
C PRO A 567 27.50 15.87 -1.78
N GLY A 568 28.03 15.89 -0.55
CA GLY A 568 27.53 16.76 0.52
C GLY A 568 26.30 16.24 1.27
N ILE A 569 25.77 15.07 0.90
CA ILE A 569 24.63 14.41 1.55
C ILE A 569 25.10 13.11 2.21
N ASP A 570 24.65 12.82 3.43
CA ASP A 570 24.98 11.57 4.12
C ASP A 570 24.09 10.44 3.57
N VAL A 571 24.63 9.67 2.61
CA VAL A 571 23.93 8.59 1.92
C VAL A 571 24.41 7.25 2.44
N ALA A 572 23.46 6.37 2.76
CA ALA A 572 23.69 4.95 2.96
C ALA A 572 22.86 4.15 1.95
N GLY A 573 23.35 2.99 1.51
CA GLY A 573 22.56 2.15 0.61
C GLY A 573 23.18 0.81 0.29
N LYS A 574 22.41 -0.01 -0.42
CA LYS A 574 22.77 -1.38 -0.76
C LYS A 574 22.35 -1.71 -2.20
N THR A 575 23.25 -2.35 -2.93
CA THR A 575 22.96 -2.94 -4.23
C THR A 575 22.37 -4.35 -4.08
N GLY A 576 21.51 -4.73 -5.03
CA GLY A 576 21.07 -6.10 -5.24
C GLY A 576 21.15 -6.46 -6.71
N THR A 577 21.54 -7.69 -7.00
CA THR A 577 21.50 -8.27 -8.33
C THR A 577 20.94 -9.68 -8.21
N GLN A 578 20.22 -10.11 -9.24
CA GLN A 578 19.81 -11.51 -9.37
C GLN A 578 20.14 -12.04 -10.75
N ASN A 579 20.60 -13.28 -10.78
CA ASN A 579 20.93 -14.01 -11.99
C ASN A 579 19.71 -14.78 -12.49
N PHE A 580 19.81 -15.34 -13.69
CA PHE A 580 18.79 -16.25 -14.22
C PHE A 580 18.94 -17.66 -13.64
N ASP A 581 17.83 -18.37 -13.56
CA ASP A 581 17.83 -19.82 -13.35
C ASP A 581 18.51 -20.53 -14.53
N GLU A 582 19.22 -21.64 -14.25
CA GLU A 582 19.97 -22.40 -15.26
C GLU A 582 19.08 -22.87 -16.44
N ASP A 583 17.83 -23.24 -16.17
CA ASP A 583 16.90 -23.68 -17.19
C ASP A 583 16.47 -22.53 -18.11
N VAL A 584 16.37 -21.31 -17.58
CA VAL A 584 16.07 -20.10 -18.35
C VAL A 584 17.28 -19.74 -19.21
N ILE A 585 18.49 -19.82 -18.65
CA ILE A 585 19.75 -19.63 -19.38
C ILE A 585 19.82 -20.57 -20.60
N LYS A 586 19.61 -21.87 -20.40
CA LYS A 586 19.64 -22.87 -21.47
C LYS A 586 18.56 -22.64 -22.52
N LYS A 587 17.32 -22.35 -22.09
CA LYS A 587 16.17 -22.17 -22.97
C LYS A 587 16.34 -20.99 -23.93
N TYR A 588 16.93 -19.88 -23.46
CA TYR A 588 17.02 -18.64 -24.22
C TYR A 588 18.44 -18.31 -24.71
N GLY A 589 19.44 -19.16 -24.42
CA GLY A 589 20.83 -18.91 -24.81
C GLY A 589 21.44 -17.67 -24.13
N ILE A 590 21.03 -17.38 -22.89
CA ILE A 590 21.50 -16.20 -22.13
C ILE A 590 22.93 -16.46 -21.61
N PRO A 591 23.83 -15.47 -21.57
CA PRO A 591 25.15 -15.65 -20.94
C PRO A 591 25.04 -16.07 -19.47
N ALA A 592 25.93 -16.95 -19.01
CA ALA A 592 25.85 -17.55 -17.67
C ALA A 592 26.07 -16.55 -16.51
N ASP A 593 26.76 -15.45 -16.79
CA ASP A 593 27.06 -14.34 -15.88
C ASP A 593 26.04 -13.19 -16.00
N ALA A 594 25.01 -13.34 -16.85
CA ALA A 594 24.04 -12.29 -17.08
C ALA A 594 23.10 -12.06 -15.89
N ASN A 595 22.81 -10.79 -15.61
CA ASN A 595 21.89 -10.40 -14.56
C ASN A 595 20.46 -10.28 -15.14
N ARG A 596 19.47 -10.74 -14.38
CA ARG A 596 18.04 -10.61 -14.68
C ARG A 596 17.44 -9.34 -14.11
N ASP A 597 17.75 -9.07 -12.84
CA ASP A 597 17.19 -7.96 -12.07
C ASP A 597 18.34 -7.19 -11.40
N SER A 598 18.26 -5.86 -11.40
CA SER A 598 19.17 -4.99 -10.65
C SER A 598 18.38 -4.08 -9.73
N TRP A 599 18.83 -3.99 -8.49
CA TRP A 599 18.24 -3.23 -7.41
C TRP A 599 19.23 -2.26 -6.77
N PHE A 600 18.71 -1.13 -6.32
CA PHE A 600 19.38 -0.27 -5.37
C PHE A 600 18.39 0.23 -4.34
N ALA A 601 18.70 0.08 -3.06
CA ALA A 601 17.92 0.63 -1.96
C ALA A 601 18.83 1.51 -1.11
N GLY A 602 18.48 2.78 -0.98
CA GLY A 602 19.30 3.75 -0.27
C GLY A 602 18.46 4.79 0.46
N TYR A 603 19.09 5.50 1.36
CA TYR A 603 18.44 6.50 2.19
C TYR A 603 19.43 7.56 2.69
N THR A 604 18.87 8.71 3.01
CA THR A 604 19.47 9.82 3.76
C THR A 604 18.62 10.01 5.04
N PRO A 605 18.97 10.92 5.95
CA PRO A 605 18.07 11.27 7.05
C PRO A 605 16.70 11.81 6.58
N GLN A 606 16.62 12.37 5.37
CA GLN A 606 15.44 13.01 4.81
C GLN A 606 14.60 12.09 3.92
N TYR A 607 15.25 11.38 2.98
CA TYR A 607 14.55 10.59 1.97
C TYR A 607 15.12 9.18 1.81
N THR A 608 14.21 8.25 1.55
CA THR A 608 14.49 6.85 1.23
C THR A 608 13.98 6.53 -0.16
N MET A 609 14.74 5.74 -0.91
CA MET A 609 14.33 5.29 -2.23
C MET A 609 14.82 3.87 -2.51
N ALA A 610 13.91 3.03 -3.02
CA ALA A 610 14.24 1.72 -3.55
C ALA A 610 13.90 1.68 -5.04
N VAL A 611 14.83 1.14 -5.83
CA VAL A 611 14.80 1.12 -7.28
C VAL A 611 15.00 -0.31 -7.75
N TRP A 612 14.15 -0.76 -8.65
CA TRP A 612 14.32 -1.96 -9.47
C TRP A 612 14.49 -1.57 -10.94
N THR A 613 15.33 -2.32 -11.65
CA THR A 613 15.48 -2.26 -13.09
C THR A 613 15.64 -3.66 -13.67
N GLY A 614 15.11 -3.89 -14.86
CA GLY A 614 15.21 -5.18 -15.54
C GLY A 614 14.20 -5.35 -16.65
N TYR A 615 13.94 -6.60 -17.03
CA TYR A 615 12.98 -6.94 -18.09
C TYR A 615 11.81 -7.73 -17.52
N GLU A 616 10.61 -7.46 -18.03
CA GLU A 616 9.40 -8.20 -17.64
C GLU A 616 9.42 -9.64 -18.15
N LYS A 617 9.85 -9.84 -19.40
CA LYS A 617 9.85 -11.14 -20.07
C LYS A 617 11.27 -11.65 -20.26
N ASN A 618 11.47 -12.95 -20.04
CA ASN A 618 12.72 -13.61 -20.42
C ASN A 618 12.83 -13.68 -21.95
N GLY A 619 14.05 -13.57 -22.46
CA GLY A 619 14.35 -13.59 -23.88
C GLY A 619 15.85 -13.57 -24.12
N PRO A 620 16.31 -13.90 -25.35
CA PRO A 620 17.75 -14.02 -25.67
C PRO A 620 18.52 -12.70 -25.44
N GLU A 621 17.86 -11.55 -25.58
CA GLU A 621 18.45 -10.22 -25.40
C GLU A 621 17.95 -9.50 -24.14
N ASN A 622 17.05 -10.12 -23.37
CA ASN A 622 16.41 -9.50 -22.22
C ASN A 622 17.20 -9.77 -20.93
N TYR A 623 18.47 -9.38 -20.94
CA TYR A 623 19.35 -9.48 -19.79
C TYR A 623 20.11 -8.17 -19.56
N ILE A 624 20.54 -7.95 -18.33
CA ILE A 624 21.25 -6.74 -17.89
C ILE A 624 22.75 -7.03 -17.92
N SER A 625 23.47 -6.35 -18.80
CA SER A 625 24.94 -6.36 -18.77
C SER A 625 25.46 -5.51 -17.61
N ASP A 626 26.68 -5.80 -17.15
CA ASP A 626 27.28 -5.16 -15.96
C ASP A 626 27.20 -3.63 -15.97
N ARG A 627 27.42 -2.99 -17.13
CA ARG A 627 27.33 -1.52 -17.24
C ARG A 627 25.93 -0.98 -16.92
N TYR A 628 24.88 -1.72 -17.26
CA TYR A 628 23.49 -1.31 -17.09
C TYR A 628 22.92 -1.69 -15.71
N THR A 629 23.60 -2.54 -14.94
CA THR A 629 23.24 -2.77 -13.52
C THR A 629 23.32 -1.49 -12.69
N ARG A 630 24.14 -0.52 -13.11
CA ARG A 630 24.30 0.79 -12.46
C ARG A 630 23.13 1.74 -12.66
N ILE A 631 22.19 1.47 -13.58
CA ILE A 631 21.04 2.36 -13.82
C ILE A 631 20.21 2.55 -12.55
N ALA A 632 19.99 1.50 -11.75
CA ALA A 632 19.27 1.62 -10.48
C ALA A 632 19.95 2.63 -9.51
N GLN A 633 21.28 2.64 -9.47
CA GLN A 633 22.06 3.60 -8.68
C GLN A 633 21.97 5.02 -9.25
N GLN A 634 21.98 5.16 -10.58
CA GLN A 634 21.84 6.46 -11.25
C GLN A 634 20.46 7.07 -11.02
N MET A 635 19.38 6.28 -11.09
CA MET A 635 18.02 6.74 -10.79
C MET A 635 17.93 7.29 -9.37
N PHE A 636 18.52 6.59 -8.41
CA PHE A 636 18.66 7.06 -7.03
C PHE A 636 19.44 8.37 -6.94
N GLN A 637 20.64 8.42 -7.55
CA GLN A 637 21.51 9.57 -7.51
C GLN A 637 20.82 10.82 -8.09
N VAL A 638 20.15 10.69 -9.23
CA VAL A 638 19.47 11.81 -9.91
C VAL A 638 18.33 12.36 -9.05
N MET A 639 17.48 11.49 -8.48
CA MET A 639 16.42 11.92 -7.57
C MET A 639 16.99 12.60 -6.32
N MET A 640 17.94 11.97 -5.65
CA MET A 640 18.52 12.49 -4.40
C MET A 640 19.29 13.78 -4.63
N SER A 641 20.03 13.93 -5.72
CA SER A 641 20.78 15.15 -6.03
C SER A 641 19.87 16.37 -6.19
N LYS A 642 18.62 16.17 -6.63
CA LYS A 642 17.65 17.25 -6.77
C LYS A 642 16.89 17.56 -5.47
N PHE A 643 16.49 16.53 -4.73
CA PHE A 643 15.52 16.69 -3.64
C PHE A 643 16.09 16.53 -2.23
N ALA A 644 17.17 15.76 -2.05
CA ALA A 644 17.81 15.62 -0.74
C ALA A 644 18.62 16.88 -0.42
N THR A 645 17.97 17.83 0.25
CA THR A 645 18.54 19.13 0.60
C THR A 645 19.03 19.20 2.05
N ASP A 646 18.61 18.25 2.89
CA ASP A 646 19.09 18.12 4.26
C ASP A 646 20.54 17.63 4.29
N LYS A 647 21.40 18.40 4.96
CA LYS A 647 22.83 18.11 5.15
C LYS A 647 23.13 17.46 6.50
N SER A 648 22.10 17.13 7.28
CA SER A 648 22.23 16.37 8.51
C SER A 648 22.92 15.03 8.24
N ARG A 649 23.58 14.50 9.27
CA ARG A 649 24.26 13.20 9.23
C ARG A 649 23.55 12.24 10.17
N PHE A 650 23.71 10.95 9.93
CA PHE A 650 23.26 9.96 10.91
C PHE A 650 24.09 10.10 12.18
N GLU A 651 23.42 10.43 13.29
CA GLU A 651 24.03 10.61 14.60
C GLU A 651 24.27 9.25 15.27
N ARG A 652 25.47 9.06 15.84
CA ARG A 652 25.79 7.84 16.57
C ARG A 652 25.07 7.83 17.92
N PRO A 653 24.22 6.83 18.22
CA PRO A 653 23.54 6.76 19.50
C PRO A 653 24.52 6.39 20.62
N SER A 654 24.19 6.78 21.85
CA SER A 654 25.02 6.50 23.04
C SER A 654 25.17 5.00 23.37
N SER A 655 24.32 4.16 22.78
CA SER A 655 24.34 2.70 22.83
C SER A 655 25.44 2.09 21.94
N VAL A 656 26.14 2.88 21.12
CA VAL A 656 27.23 2.42 20.23
C VAL A 656 28.56 3.02 20.66
N GLN A 657 29.60 2.19 20.70
CA GLN A 657 30.99 2.60 20.90
C GLN A 657 31.85 2.22 19.69
N GLU A 658 32.86 3.02 19.40
CA GLU A 658 33.81 2.79 18.30
C GLU A 658 35.18 2.41 18.85
N LEU A 659 35.81 1.42 18.22
CA LEU A 659 37.18 0.99 18.50
C LEU A 659 37.85 0.60 17.18
N ASN A 660 38.98 1.24 16.87
CA ASN A 660 39.78 0.97 15.66
C ASN A 660 38.97 1.04 14.34
N GLY A 661 38.02 1.98 14.24
CA GLY A 661 37.17 2.13 13.05
C GLY A 661 36.03 1.10 12.94
N GLU A 662 35.83 0.27 13.96
CA GLU A 662 34.73 -0.70 14.03
C GLU A 662 33.80 -0.36 15.19
N LEU A 663 32.51 -0.67 15.02
CA LEU A 663 31.44 -0.34 15.93
C LEU A 663 31.02 -1.55 16.76
N TYR A 664 30.73 -1.31 18.03
CA TYR A 664 30.31 -2.31 19.00
C TYR A 664 29.10 -1.80 19.76
N VAL A 665 28.18 -2.70 20.11
CA VAL A 665 27.11 -2.41 21.07
C VAL A 665 27.74 -2.20 22.44
N LYS A 666 27.41 -1.09 23.10
CA LYS A 666 27.97 -0.75 24.42
C LYS A 666 27.48 -1.74 25.46
N GLY A 667 28.40 -2.29 26.24
CA GLY A 667 28.11 -3.33 27.25
C GLY A 667 28.03 -4.75 26.70
N ALA A 668 28.01 -4.95 25.38
CA ALA A 668 28.07 -6.28 24.80
C ALA A 668 29.48 -6.90 24.90
N LYS A 669 29.54 -8.23 24.85
CA LYS A 669 30.80 -8.97 24.81
C LYS A 669 31.55 -8.60 23.52
N LYS A 670 32.78 -8.10 23.67
CA LYS A 670 33.60 -7.71 22.51
C LYS A 670 34.08 -8.94 21.76
N ASP A 671 33.95 -8.91 20.43
CA ASP A 671 34.61 -9.87 19.55
C ASP A 671 36.13 -9.82 19.78
N ALA A 672 36.77 -10.99 19.79
CA ALA A 672 38.22 -11.07 19.96
C ALA A 672 38.91 -10.48 18.72
N VAL A 673 39.46 -9.28 18.85
CA VAL A 673 40.29 -8.69 17.80
C VAL A 673 41.58 -9.49 17.72
N LYS A 674 41.80 -10.21 16.60
CA LYS A 674 43.12 -10.78 16.31
C LYS A 674 44.10 -9.61 16.23
N GLN A 675 44.98 -9.50 17.22
CA GLN A 675 46.06 -8.53 17.23
C GLN A 675 47.02 -8.90 16.10
N ILE A 676 46.94 -8.19 14.97
CA ILE A 676 47.91 -8.33 13.90
C ILE A 676 49.19 -7.65 14.40
N LYS A 677 50.23 -8.44 14.64
CA LYS A 677 51.56 -7.90 14.97
C LYS A 677 52.09 -7.19 13.72
N VAL A 678 52.41 -5.91 13.85
CA VAL A 678 52.99 -5.10 12.79
C VAL A 678 54.36 -4.63 13.27
N ASP A 679 55.38 -4.86 12.46
CA ASP A 679 56.73 -4.39 12.75
C ASP A 679 56.79 -2.86 12.62
N ALA A 680 57.60 -2.24 13.47
CA ALA A 680 57.77 -0.79 13.47
C ALA A 680 58.51 -0.33 12.20
N PRO A 681 58.21 0.87 11.67
CA PRO A 681 59.04 1.52 10.66
C PRO A 681 60.50 1.59 11.13
N SER A 682 61.46 1.54 10.21
CA SER A 682 62.89 1.60 10.55
C SER A 682 63.57 2.77 9.84
N GLY A 683 64.74 3.19 10.33
CA GLY A 683 65.53 4.23 9.67
C GLY A 683 64.84 5.58 9.56
N LEU A 684 64.00 5.96 10.53
CA LEU A 684 63.37 7.28 10.58
C LEU A 684 64.46 8.36 10.65
N ASN A 685 64.56 9.15 9.59
CA ASN A 685 65.51 10.24 9.41
C ASN A 685 64.74 11.54 9.22
N VAL A 686 65.24 12.62 9.82
CA VAL A 686 64.67 13.95 9.77
C VAL A 686 65.67 14.88 9.09
N THR A 687 65.32 15.40 7.92
CA THR A 687 66.13 16.37 7.16
C THR A 687 65.48 17.74 7.17
N PHE A 688 66.31 18.80 7.21
CA PHE A 688 65.86 20.18 7.21
C PHE A 688 66.36 20.87 5.94
N ASP A 689 65.50 21.63 5.28
CA ASP A 689 65.80 22.34 4.03
C ASP A 689 66.70 23.58 4.21
N GLY A 690 67.04 23.93 5.45
CA GLY A 690 67.81 25.13 5.78
C GLY A 690 66.96 26.41 5.87
N ALA A 691 65.65 26.31 5.66
CA ALA A 691 64.73 27.45 5.68
C ALA A 691 63.59 27.25 6.69
N SER A 692 62.58 26.43 6.36
CA SER A 692 61.38 26.28 7.20
C SER A 692 60.68 24.93 7.11
N THR A 693 61.25 23.97 6.38
CA THR A 693 60.61 22.67 6.14
C THR A 693 61.45 21.54 6.66
N VAL A 694 60.81 20.70 7.47
CA VAL A 694 61.36 19.40 7.91
C VAL A 694 60.74 18.29 7.07
N THR A 695 61.57 17.41 6.54
CA THR A 695 61.17 16.20 5.83
C THR A 695 61.56 14.97 6.65
N LEU A 696 60.58 14.13 6.93
CA LEU A 696 60.77 12.83 7.56
C LEU A 696 60.83 11.78 6.46
N ASN A 697 61.82 10.89 6.53
CA ASN A 697 61.93 9.72 5.66
C ASN A 697 62.11 8.48 6.51
N TRP A 698 61.46 7.38 6.17
CA TRP A 698 61.66 6.10 6.85
C TRP A 698 61.67 4.95 5.86
N SER A 699 62.04 3.77 6.35
CA SER A 699 61.87 2.49 5.68
C SER A 699 60.74 1.71 6.32
N GLY A 700 60.03 0.95 5.49
CA GLY A 700 58.78 0.30 5.83
C GLY A 700 58.88 -1.23 5.89
N PRO A 701 58.08 -1.91 6.72
CA PRO A 701 57.89 -3.35 6.57
C PRO A 701 57.27 -3.67 5.20
N ALA A 702 57.56 -4.86 4.65
CA ALA A 702 57.12 -5.25 3.30
C ALA A 702 55.60 -5.41 3.14
N GLU A 703 54.85 -5.63 4.24
CA GLU A 703 53.41 -5.89 4.20
C GLU A 703 52.64 -4.97 5.16
N VAL A 704 52.46 -3.71 4.78
CA VAL A 704 51.65 -2.74 5.54
C VAL A 704 50.63 -2.06 4.64
N ASP A 705 49.49 -1.68 5.22
CA ASP A 705 48.40 -1.02 4.51
C ASP A 705 48.64 0.50 4.41
N ALA A 706 49.17 1.10 5.48
CA ALA A 706 49.41 2.54 5.57
C ALA A 706 50.40 2.89 6.68
N TYR A 707 50.86 4.15 6.70
CA TYR A 707 51.56 4.77 7.82
C TYR A 707 50.71 5.85 8.46
N ALA A 708 51.01 6.20 9.71
CA ALA A 708 50.55 7.44 10.33
C ALA A 708 51.73 8.15 10.98
N ALA A 709 51.86 9.45 10.73
CA ALA A 709 52.94 10.30 11.21
C ALA A 709 52.36 11.51 11.94
N SER A 710 52.96 11.88 13.06
CA SER A 710 52.51 13.00 13.89
C SER A 710 53.71 13.69 14.53
N TYR A 711 53.50 14.90 15.05
CA TYR A 711 54.51 15.64 15.79
C TYR A 711 53.93 16.29 17.05
N LYS A 712 54.82 16.53 18.02
CA LYS A 712 54.62 17.42 19.17
C LYS A 712 55.84 18.33 19.30
N ALA A 713 55.63 19.60 19.59
CA ALA A 713 56.68 20.58 19.71
C ALA A 713 56.73 21.22 21.10
N THR A 714 57.90 21.72 21.46
CA THR A 714 58.15 22.42 22.75
C THR A 714 57.43 23.76 22.86
N ASP A 715 56.98 24.34 21.75
CA ASP A 715 56.13 25.54 21.73
C ASP A 715 54.63 25.23 21.93
N GLY A 716 54.30 23.98 22.23
CA GLY A 716 52.94 23.50 22.45
C GLY A 716 52.20 23.09 21.17
N SER A 717 52.77 23.29 19.97
CA SER A 717 52.14 22.85 18.73
C SER A 717 52.20 21.32 18.58
N SER A 718 51.15 20.73 17.99
CA SER A 718 51.11 19.29 17.67
C SER A 718 50.14 19.04 16.52
N GLY A 719 50.32 17.91 15.82
CA GLY A 719 49.42 17.57 14.72
C GLY A 719 49.82 16.30 13.96
N SER A 720 48.94 15.89 13.06
CA SER A 720 49.17 14.80 12.10
C SER A 720 49.86 15.33 10.84
N LEU A 721 50.71 14.51 10.21
CA LEU A 721 51.42 14.86 8.99
C LEU A 721 50.83 14.12 7.78
N SER A 722 50.85 14.78 6.62
CA SER A 722 50.50 14.14 5.35
C SER A 722 51.65 13.23 4.90
N ILE A 723 51.33 12.03 4.42
CA ILE A 723 52.30 11.00 4.07
C ILE A 723 52.19 10.69 2.58
N ASN A 724 53.34 10.64 1.92
CA ASN A 724 53.47 10.14 0.55
C ASN A 724 54.52 9.02 0.52
N GLY A 725 54.08 7.78 0.34
CA GLY A 725 54.94 6.60 0.45
C GLY A 725 55.52 6.47 1.87
N THR A 726 56.83 6.64 1.99
CA THR A 726 57.57 6.59 3.26
C THR A 726 58.18 7.95 3.66
N THR A 727 57.55 9.03 3.20
CA THR A 727 57.97 10.41 3.46
C THR A 727 56.82 11.25 4.02
N ALA A 728 57.12 12.17 4.93
CA ALA A 728 56.19 13.19 5.44
C ALA A 728 56.90 14.54 5.58
N THR A 729 56.17 15.64 5.47
CA THR A 729 56.74 16.99 5.60
C THR A 729 55.99 17.85 6.63
N LEU A 730 56.73 18.69 7.33
CA LEU A 730 56.23 19.73 8.22
C LEU A 730 56.86 21.07 7.83
N GLY A 731 56.05 21.99 7.31
CA GLY A 731 56.48 23.36 6.99
C GLY A 731 56.21 24.34 8.14
N GLY A 732 56.84 25.51 8.08
CA GLY A 732 56.62 26.60 9.03
C GLY A 732 57.23 26.37 10.42
N ILE A 733 58.36 25.66 10.49
CA ILE A 733 59.05 25.42 11.77
C ILE A 733 59.66 26.71 12.33
N LYS A 734 59.67 26.86 13.65
CA LYS A 734 60.18 28.05 14.34
C LYS A 734 61.61 27.82 14.87
N PRO A 735 62.54 28.78 14.70
CA PRO A 735 63.89 28.67 15.24
C PRO A 735 63.90 28.39 16.75
N GLY A 736 64.78 27.50 17.21
CA GLY A 736 64.92 27.13 18.61
C GLY A 736 63.83 26.19 19.16
N VAL A 737 62.80 25.86 18.38
CA VAL A 737 61.76 24.89 18.79
C VAL A 737 62.21 23.46 18.48
N THR A 738 62.09 22.59 19.47
CA THR A 738 62.24 21.13 19.31
C THR A 738 60.90 20.50 18.92
N TYR A 739 60.91 19.74 17.83
CA TYR A 739 59.81 18.94 17.29
C TYR A 739 60.12 17.46 17.49
N SER A 740 59.27 16.74 18.21
CA SER A 740 59.30 15.29 18.38
C SER A 740 58.26 14.65 17.45
N PHE A 741 58.74 13.91 16.47
CA PHE A 741 57.96 13.18 15.50
C PHE A 741 57.72 11.74 15.95
N SER A 742 56.61 11.16 15.49
CA SER A 742 56.24 9.77 15.74
C SER A 742 55.62 9.17 14.48
N VAL A 743 56.15 8.04 14.02
CA VAL A 743 55.65 7.29 12.86
C VAL A 743 55.27 5.87 13.28
N VAL A 744 54.09 5.40 12.86
CA VAL A 744 53.61 4.02 13.03
C VAL A 744 53.24 3.41 11.69
N ALA A 745 53.41 2.09 11.57
CA ALA A 745 52.88 1.30 10.48
C ALA A 745 51.54 0.66 10.88
N LYS A 746 50.64 0.48 9.91
CA LYS A 746 49.31 -0.12 10.09
C LYS A 746 49.11 -1.29 9.14
N LYS A 747 48.52 -2.38 9.63
CA LYS A 747 48.10 -3.56 8.83
C LYS A 747 46.84 -4.15 9.46
N GLY A 748 45.71 -4.07 8.75
CA GLY A 748 44.38 -4.38 9.29
C GLY A 748 44.11 -3.61 10.58
N THR A 749 43.78 -4.33 11.66
CA THR A 749 43.60 -3.78 13.01
C THR A 749 44.91 -3.60 13.80
N GLY A 750 46.03 -4.06 13.26
CA GLY A 750 47.35 -3.97 13.87
C GLY A 750 47.98 -2.60 13.68
N THR A 751 48.55 -2.05 14.76
CA THR A 751 49.40 -0.85 14.72
C THR A 751 50.76 -1.21 15.30
N SER A 752 51.83 -0.82 14.63
CA SER A 752 53.18 -1.07 15.12
C SER A 752 53.49 -0.20 16.35
N PRO A 753 54.53 -0.54 17.14
CA PRO A 753 55.18 0.43 17.99
C PRO A 753 55.56 1.70 17.21
N ALA A 754 55.50 2.85 17.86
CA ALA A 754 55.91 4.12 17.27
C ALA A 754 57.44 4.22 17.21
N VAL A 755 57.95 4.66 16.07
CA VAL A 755 59.34 5.13 15.95
C VAL A 755 59.34 6.64 15.99
N GLY A 756 60.11 7.17 16.94
CA GLY A 756 60.23 8.59 17.17
C GLY A 756 61.56 9.14 16.68
N ALA A 757 61.55 10.40 16.27
CA ALA A 757 62.75 11.19 16.02
C ALA A 757 62.49 12.61 16.52
N SER A 758 63.53 13.30 17.00
CA SER A 758 63.40 14.70 17.42
C SER A 758 64.34 15.59 16.62
N PHE A 759 63.88 16.80 16.31
CA PHE A 759 64.63 17.80 15.58
C PHE A 759 64.46 19.15 16.25
N THR A 760 65.57 19.83 16.53
CA THR A 760 65.56 21.22 17.01
C THR A 760 65.93 22.13 15.86
N ALA A 761 65.05 23.08 15.53
CA ALA A 761 65.31 24.05 14.48
C ALA A 761 66.53 24.93 14.86
N PRO A 762 67.54 25.08 13.97
CA PRO A 762 68.72 25.88 14.25
C PRO A 762 68.35 27.30 14.70
N GLY A 763 68.80 27.69 15.89
CA GLY A 763 68.68 29.05 16.42
C GLY A 763 69.94 29.84 16.04
N GLY A 764 69.79 30.97 15.37
CA GLY A 764 70.93 31.84 15.05
C GLY A 764 71.44 32.57 16.30
N THR A 765 72.57 32.14 16.85
CA THR A 765 73.80 32.93 17.17
C THR A 765 74.74 32.12 18.10
N PRO A 766 76.08 32.36 18.03
CA PRO A 766 77.09 31.48 18.60
C PRO A 766 77.53 31.92 20.00
N ASP A 767 76.86 31.45 21.06
CA ASP A 767 77.43 31.51 22.41
C ASP A 767 76.72 30.53 23.35
N ALA A 768 77.01 29.24 23.20
CA ALA A 768 76.41 28.19 24.04
C ALA A 768 77.36 27.05 24.37
N LYS A 769 78.67 27.31 24.45
CA LYS A 769 79.66 26.32 24.93
C LYS A 769 80.02 26.46 26.41
N LYS A 770 79.35 27.33 27.17
CA LYS A 770 79.61 27.52 28.61
C LYS A 770 78.47 27.11 29.55
N THR A 771 77.31 26.72 29.02
CA THR A 771 76.13 26.38 29.85
C THR A 771 75.82 24.88 29.87
N GLU A 772 76.58 24.07 29.15
CA GLU A 772 76.33 22.62 29.02
C GLU A 772 76.91 21.80 30.20
N GLU A 773 77.89 22.35 30.93
CA GLU A 773 78.54 21.67 32.06
C GLU A 773 77.90 21.97 33.43
N GLU A 774 77.26 23.14 33.60
CA GLU A 774 76.54 23.50 34.83
C GLU A 774 75.09 22.97 34.83
N ALA A 775 74.47 22.78 33.66
CA ALA A 775 73.12 22.21 33.54
C ALA A 775 73.08 20.70 33.84
N LYS A 776 74.16 19.95 33.56
CA LYS A 776 74.23 18.50 33.85
C LYS A 776 74.20 18.19 35.34
N LYS A 777 74.88 19.00 36.18
CA LYS A 777 74.89 18.82 37.64
C LYS A 777 73.57 19.23 38.29
N LYS A 778 72.88 20.24 37.77
CA LYS A 778 71.58 20.68 38.28
C LYS A 778 70.44 19.75 37.84
N ALA A 779 70.53 19.16 36.63
CA ALA A 779 69.55 18.22 36.12
C ALA A 779 69.53 16.87 36.84
N GLU A 780 70.68 16.37 37.33
CA GLU A 780 70.70 15.13 38.15
C GLU A 780 70.09 15.33 39.54
N GLU A 781 70.25 16.51 40.15
CA GLU A 781 69.66 16.83 41.45
C GLU A 781 68.16 17.15 41.36
N ASP A 782 67.73 17.88 40.32
CA ASP A 782 66.32 18.18 40.05
C ASP A 782 65.56 16.95 39.53
N ALA A 783 66.20 16.02 38.80
CA ALA A 783 65.58 14.76 38.39
C ALA A 783 65.28 13.84 39.59
N LYS A 784 66.12 13.87 40.63
CA LYS A 784 65.90 13.09 41.85
C LYS A 784 64.76 13.67 42.71
N LYS A 785 64.70 15.00 42.86
CA LYS A 785 63.57 15.68 43.52
C LYS A 785 62.26 15.57 42.76
N LYS A 786 62.27 15.68 41.42
CA LYS A 786 61.07 15.50 40.59
C LYS A 786 60.59 14.06 40.57
N ALA A 787 61.48 13.06 40.58
CA ALA A 787 61.06 11.66 40.67
C ALA A 787 60.33 11.36 41.99
N ASP A 788 60.78 11.94 43.11
CA ASP A 788 60.12 11.80 44.42
C ASP A 788 58.80 12.59 44.48
N GLU A 789 58.73 13.82 43.94
CA GLU A 789 57.48 14.59 43.83
C GLU A 789 56.47 13.97 42.86
N GLU A 790 56.91 13.36 41.76
CA GLU A 790 56.07 12.71 40.76
C GLU A 790 55.57 11.35 41.27
N ALA A 791 56.37 10.62 42.06
CA ALA A 791 55.92 9.44 42.80
C ALA A 791 54.86 9.80 43.85
N GLN A 792 55.01 10.93 44.54
CA GLN A 792 54.04 11.39 45.55
C GLN A 792 52.77 11.98 44.92
N LYS A 793 52.88 12.67 43.78
CA LYS A 793 51.73 13.10 42.96
C LYS A 793 50.97 11.91 42.40
N LYS A 794 51.66 10.89 41.89
CA LYS A 794 51.03 9.68 41.35
C LYS A 794 50.31 8.90 42.46
N ALA A 795 50.91 8.80 43.65
CA ALA A 795 50.25 8.22 44.81
C ALA A 795 48.99 9.01 45.25
N ASN A 796 49.02 10.35 45.19
CA ASN A 796 47.88 11.20 45.50
C ASN A 796 46.80 11.17 44.40
N GLU A 797 47.17 11.12 43.12
CA GLU A 797 46.25 10.94 41.99
C GLU A 797 45.58 9.57 42.02
N ASP A 798 46.31 8.51 42.35
CA ASP A 798 45.73 7.17 42.47
C ASP A 798 44.78 7.08 43.67
N LYS A 799 45.06 7.80 44.77
CA LYS A 799 44.11 7.98 45.89
C LYS A 799 42.86 8.76 45.47
N LEU A 800 43.02 9.84 44.71
CA LEU A 800 41.90 10.64 44.21
C LEU A 800 41.03 9.83 43.22
N LYS A 801 41.66 9.03 42.34
CA LYS A 801 40.97 8.12 41.42
C LYS A 801 40.23 7.01 42.16
N GLN A 802 40.78 6.49 43.26
CA GLN A 802 40.07 5.54 44.11
C GLN A 802 38.87 6.17 44.82
N GLU A 803 38.98 7.41 45.32
CA GLU A 803 37.84 8.13 45.90
C GLU A 803 36.78 8.49 44.87
N GLU A 804 37.16 8.91 43.66
CA GLU A 804 36.23 9.16 42.56
C GLU A 804 35.55 7.88 42.06
N ALA A 805 36.29 6.77 41.98
CA ALA A 805 35.72 5.46 41.65
C ALA A 805 34.72 5.02 42.72
N LYS A 806 35.01 5.26 44.00
CA LYS A 806 34.10 4.98 45.11
C LYS A 806 32.84 5.83 45.07
N LYS A 807 32.96 7.15 44.81
CA LYS A 807 31.81 8.04 44.63
C LYS A 807 30.96 7.66 43.42
N LYS A 808 31.58 7.26 42.30
CA LYS A 808 30.85 6.75 41.13
C LYS A 808 30.11 5.45 41.42
N ALA A 809 30.73 4.53 42.14
CA ALA A 809 30.07 3.28 42.54
C ALA A 809 28.88 3.54 43.49
N GLU A 810 29.01 4.48 44.43
CA GLU A 810 27.92 4.89 45.33
C GLU A 810 26.77 5.59 44.56
N GLU A 811 27.09 6.44 43.56
CA GLU A 811 26.08 7.07 42.70
C GLU A 811 25.38 6.05 41.80
N GLU A 812 26.10 5.06 41.30
CA GLU A 812 25.56 3.98 40.46
C GLU A 812 24.65 3.04 41.26
N GLN A 813 25.01 2.74 42.52
CA GLN A 813 24.12 2.06 43.46
C GLN A 813 22.85 2.87 43.75
N ARG A 814 22.97 4.20 43.93
CA ARG A 814 21.80 5.05 44.15
C ARG A 814 20.86 5.07 42.94
N LYS A 815 21.41 5.13 41.73
CA LYS A 815 20.62 5.05 40.48
C LYS A 815 19.94 3.70 40.30
N GLN A 816 20.60 2.60 40.68
CA GLN A 816 19.98 1.27 40.69
C GLN A 816 18.82 1.18 41.69
N GLN A 817 18.96 1.76 42.89
CA GLN A 817 17.85 1.82 43.86
C GLN A 817 16.69 2.68 43.36
N GLU A 818 16.96 3.83 42.75
CA GLU A 818 15.94 4.71 42.15
C GLU A 818 15.20 4.00 41.01
N GLN A 819 15.91 3.24 40.15
CA GLN A 819 15.28 2.43 39.10
C GLN A 819 14.41 1.31 39.66
N GLN A 820 14.86 0.61 40.70
CA GLN A 820 14.05 -0.43 41.35
C GLN A 820 12.78 0.14 42.00
N GLN A 821 12.84 1.33 42.59
CA GLN A 821 11.66 2.02 43.11
C GLN A 821 10.70 2.44 42.00
N GLN A 822 11.20 2.97 40.87
CA GLN A 822 10.36 3.32 39.74
C GLN A 822 9.68 2.09 39.11
N GLU A 823 10.39 0.96 39.03
CA GLU A 823 9.81 -0.29 38.52
C GLU A 823 8.72 -0.84 39.46
N GLN A 824 8.91 -0.74 40.78
CA GLN A 824 7.86 -1.09 41.75
C GLN A 824 6.64 -0.18 41.63
N GLN A 825 6.82 1.13 41.46
CA GLN A 825 5.70 2.05 41.25
C GLN A 825 4.97 1.76 39.93
N ARG A 826 5.68 1.42 38.86
CA ARG A 826 5.06 1.05 37.58
C ARG A 826 4.24 -0.23 37.70
N LYS A 827 4.76 -1.24 38.41
CA LYS A 827 4.01 -2.48 38.68
C LYS A 827 2.73 -2.22 39.47
N GLN A 828 2.78 -1.34 40.48
CA GLN A 828 1.59 -0.94 41.24
C GLN A 828 0.58 -0.18 40.38
N GLN A 829 1.02 0.69 39.48
CA GLN A 829 0.14 1.40 38.54
C GLN A 829 -0.50 0.44 37.52
N GLU A 830 0.26 -0.51 36.97
CA GLU A 830 -0.26 -1.54 36.06
C GLU A 830 -1.31 -2.44 36.76
N GLU A 831 -1.10 -2.77 38.03
CA GLU A 831 -2.06 -3.55 38.82
C GLU A 831 -3.33 -2.76 39.14
N ALA A 832 -3.20 -1.47 39.45
CA ALA A 832 -4.33 -0.55 39.65
C ALA A 832 -5.14 -0.37 38.35
N GLN A 833 -4.47 -0.25 37.21
CA GLN A 833 -5.12 -0.14 35.90
C GLN A 833 -5.89 -1.42 35.56
N LYS A 834 -5.31 -2.60 35.80
CA LYS A 834 -6.01 -3.88 35.59
C LYS A 834 -7.28 -4.00 36.44
N LYS A 835 -7.24 -3.54 37.69
CA LYS A 835 -8.44 -3.52 38.56
C LYS A 835 -9.49 -2.55 38.04
N ALA A 836 -9.09 -1.36 37.59
CA ALA A 836 -10.00 -0.38 37.01
C ALA A 836 -10.65 -0.88 35.71
N ASP A 837 -9.88 -1.56 34.84
CA ASP A 837 -10.40 -2.14 33.61
C ASP A 837 -11.37 -3.30 33.89
N GLU A 838 -11.12 -4.11 34.92
CA GLU A 838 -12.02 -5.19 35.34
C GLU A 838 -13.33 -4.64 35.92
N GLU A 839 -13.27 -3.57 36.72
CA GLU A 839 -14.47 -2.88 37.22
C GLU A 839 -15.28 -2.24 36.09
N ALA A 840 -14.61 -1.60 35.12
CA ALA A 840 -15.26 -1.03 33.95
C ALA A 840 -15.96 -2.10 33.12
N ARG A 841 -15.34 -3.29 32.96
CA ARG A 841 -15.96 -4.43 32.27
C ARG A 841 -17.20 -4.94 33.00
N LYS A 842 -17.15 -5.07 34.33
CA LYS A 842 -18.31 -5.50 35.14
C LYS A 842 -19.47 -4.50 35.03
N ARG A 843 -19.20 -3.19 35.05
CA ARG A 843 -20.23 -2.15 34.85
C ARG A 843 -20.84 -2.22 33.46
N ALA A 844 -20.04 -2.42 32.42
CA ALA A 844 -20.52 -2.56 31.05
C ALA A 844 -21.39 -3.83 30.87
N GLU A 845 -21.03 -4.94 31.50
CA GLU A 845 -21.85 -6.16 31.52
C GLU A 845 -23.19 -5.94 32.25
N GLU A 846 -23.19 -5.19 33.35
CA GLU A 846 -24.41 -4.84 34.09
C GLU A 846 -25.35 -3.91 33.31
N GLU A 847 -24.80 -2.89 32.63
CA GLU A 847 -25.57 -1.99 31.76
C GLU A 847 -26.13 -2.74 30.55
N ALA A 848 -25.36 -3.64 29.94
CA ALA A 848 -25.84 -4.48 28.85
C ALA A 848 -27.00 -5.39 29.30
N LYS A 849 -26.94 -5.92 30.53
CA LYS A 849 -28.01 -6.74 31.11
C LYS A 849 -29.27 -5.93 31.38
N LYS A 850 -29.16 -4.73 31.94
CA LYS A 850 -30.30 -3.81 32.14
C LYS A 850 -30.95 -3.43 30.82
N LYS A 851 -30.15 -3.13 29.79
CA LYS A 851 -30.66 -2.80 28.46
C LYS A 851 -31.39 -3.98 27.81
N ALA A 852 -30.87 -5.20 27.98
CA ALA A 852 -31.54 -6.40 27.51
C ALA A 852 -32.87 -6.67 28.23
N GLU A 853 -32.97 -6.39 29.54
CA GLU A 853 -34.22 -6.46 30.29
C GLU A 853 -35.24 -5.40 29.85
N GLU A 854 -34.80 -4.16 29.61
CA GLU A 854 -35.67 -3.09 29.08
C GLU A 854 -36.18 -3.41 27.67
N ASP A 855 -35.33 -3.92 26.80
CA ASP A 855 -35.71 -4.34 25.45
C ASP A 855 -36.69 -5.53 25.48
N ALA A 856 -36.48 -6.49 26.39
CA ALA A 856 -37.42 -7.60 26.62
C ALA A 856 -38.77 -7.11 27.14
N LYS A 857 -38.77 -6.14 28.06
CA LYS A 857 -40.00 -5.53 28.61
C LYS A 857 -40.77 -4.74 27.55
N ARG A 858 -40.07 -3.95 26.73
CA ARG A 858 -40.68 -3.25 25.58
C ARG A 858 -41.30 -4.21 24.58
N LYS A 859 -40.62 -5.33 24.30
CA LYS A 859 -41.14 -6.35 23.39
C LYS A 859 -42.39 -7.03 23.96
N ALA A 860 -42.40 -7.32 25.26
CA ALA A 860 -43.58 -7.87 25.93
C ALA A 860 -44.76 -6.89 25.95
N GLU A 861 -44.51 -5.59 26.16
CA GLU A 861 -45.54 -4.54 26.08
C GLU A 861 -46.08 -4.39 24.65
N GLU A 862 -45.22 -4.47 23.63
CA GLU A 862 -45.63 -4.41 22.22
C GLU A 862 -46.47 -5.63 21.81
N ASP A 863 -46.07 -6.82 22.26
CA ASP A 863 -46.82 -8.06 22.02
C ASP A 863 -48.17 -8.05 22.76
N ALA A 864 -48.21 -7.52 24.00
CA ALA A 864 -49.46 -7.33 24.74
C ALA A 864 -50.38 -6.31 24.06
N ARG A 865 -49.84 -5.23 23.50
CA ARG A 865 -50.61 -4.23 22.75
C ARG A 865 -51.19 -4.81 21.46
N LYS A 866 -50.41 -5.59 20.71
CA LYS A 866 -50.90 -6.29 19.51
C LYS A 866 -52.02 -7.27 19.85
N LYS A 867 -51.89 -8.00 20.95
CA LYS A 867 -52.94 -8.91 21.42
C LYS A 867 -54.21 -8.16 21.83
N ALA A 868 -54.08 -7.03 22.52
CA ALA A 868 -55.21 -6.17 22.87
C ALA A 868 -55.88 -5.56 21.63
N GLU A 869 -55.12 -5.15 20.61
CA GLU A 869 -55.65 -4.69 19.31
C GLU A 869 -56.38 -5.81 18.56
N GLU A 870 -55.89 -7.05 18.61
CA GLU A 870 -56.56 -8.23 18.04
C GLU A 870 -57.87 -8.57 18.79
N ASP A 871 -57.84 -8.54 20.12
CA ASP A 871 -59.02 -8.82 20.94
C ASP A 871 -60.08 -7.71 20.80
N ALA A 872 -59.67 -6.45 20.68
CA ALA A 872 -60.57 -5.33 20.36
C ALA A 872 -61.18 -5.44 18.96
N LYS A 873 -60.43 -5.91 17.96
CA LYS A 873 -60.96 -6.24 16.63
C LYS A 873 -61.99 -7.36 16.68
N LYS A 874 -61.74 -8.42 17.46
CA LYS A 874 -62.70 -9.51 17.65
C LYS A 874 -63.97 -9.06 18.37
N GLN A 875 -63.86 -8.14 19.33
CA GLN A 875 -65.03 -7.55 19.99
C GLN A 875 -65.83 -6.62 19.06
N GLN A 876 -65.17 -5.85 18.19
CA GLN A 876 -65.85 -5.08 17.14
C GLN A 876 -66.53 -5.97 16.10
N GLU A 877 -65.91 -7.09 15.72
CA GLU A 877 -66.52 -8.09 14.83
C GLU A 877 -67.70 -8.83 15.49
N GLN A 878 -67.69 -9.02 16.82
CA GLN A 878 -68.84 -9.58 17.55
C GLN A 878 -69.98 -8.56 17.73
N GLN A 879 -69.68 -7.27 17.93
CA GLN A 879 -70.70 -6.22 18.02
C GLN A 879 -71.37 -5.88 16.67
N GLN A 880 -70.74 -6.22 15.53
CA GLN A 880 -71.35 -6.07 14.21
C GLN A 880 -72.24 -7.25 13.80
N ASN A 881 -72.30 -8.33 14.58
CA ASN A 881 -73.03 -9.56 14.22
C ASN A 881 -74.27 -9.85 15.10
N THR A 882 -74.71 -8.87 15.89
CA THR A 882 -76.01 -8.88 16.59
C THR A 882 -76.73 -7.56 16.33
N GLY A 883 -77.61 -7.56 15.34
CA GLY A 883 -78.61 -6.50 15.17
C GLY A 883 -79.84 -6.75 16.05
N GLU A 884 -80.55 -5.65 16.32
CA GLU A 884 -81.92 -5.54 16.90
C GLU A 884 -82.07 -5.72 18.42
N ASP A 885 -82.22 -4.59 19.14
CA ASP A 885 -83.50 -4.19 19.75
C ASP A 885 -83.38 -2.86 20.53
N THR A 886 -84.15 -1.85 20.13
CA THR A 886 -84.58 -0.72 20.97
C THR A 886 -85.64 -1.20 21.97
N PRO A 887 -85.77 -0.68 23.22
CA PRO A 887 -86.20 0.72 23.42
C PRO A 887 -85.85 1.43 24.77
N HIS A 888 -86.22 2.72 24.82
CA HIS A 888 -86.60 3.57 25.96
C HIS A 888 -85.54 4.22 26.89
N ALA A 889 -85.47 5.55 26.70
CA ALA A 889 -85.77 6.63 27.66
C ALA A 889 -84.90 6.91 28.91
N ASP A 890 -84.69 8.23 29.08
CA ASP A 890 -84.48 9.04 30.27
C ASP A 890 -83.07 9.38 30.77
N GLY A 891 -82.78 10.69 30.74
CA GLY A 891 -82.39 11.40 31.96
C GLY A 891 -80.99 12.02 32.03
N ASN A 892 -80.94 13.34 31.85
CA ASN A 892 -80.20 14.33 32.67
C ASN A 892 -78.65 14.24 32.80
N VAL A 893 -77.84 15.22 32.35
CA VAL A 893 -77.64 16.65 32.74
C VAL A 893 -76.30 16.83 33.49
N VAL A 894 -75.67 18.00 33.27
CA VAL A 894 -74.51 18.65 33.99
C VAL A 894 -73.13 18.30 33.38
N THR A 895 -72.54 19.15 32.51
CA THR A 895 -71.65 20.33 32.79
C THR A 895 -70.42 19.95 33.63
N THR A 896 -69.17 20.39 33.49
CA THR A 896 -68.43 21.44 32.76
C THR A 896 -66.99 21.33 33.32
N GLU A 897 -65.99 21.55 32.48
CA GLU A 897 -64.73 22.29 32.76
C GLU A 897 -64.02 22.16 34.12
N SER A 898 -62.77 21.66 34.08
CA SER A 898 -61.54 22.43 34.43
C SER A 898 -60.33 21.74 33.82
#